data_AF-X6LSQ7-F1
#
_entry.id   AF-X6LSQ7-F1
#
_cell.length_a   1.000
_cell.length_b   1.000
_cell.length_c   1.000
_cell.angle_alpha   90.00
_cell.angle_beta   90.00
_cell.angle_gamma   90.00
#
_symmetry.space_group_name_H-M   'P 1'
#
loop_
_entity.id
_entity.type
_entity.pdbx_description
1 polymer ?
#
loop_
_entity_poly.entity_id
_entity_poly.type
_entity_poly.pdbx_seq_one_letter_code
_entity_poly.pdbx_strand_id
1 'polypeptide(L)'
;MKQLSLEDESIKDKVFDLTQKLLKYEQKEPGLEQSLEVWIQLFNCKVESNCRLGWTAMRQLLSRKALWLLADSRWNLLPATCHDELEKCLESKAEHFQYQNKCWTDKDRSQLDQYIGKPPWDLTKWNWFLSLFLKYQSEKLCFVFYFSYFIYVHAYKNIILSSIDSDEEKELQNETKKHTLSSAQTDQLLYELKQCISYTGWKDIIRNHRNIEVLIQQWNFMQDTLNTLDNVIKGGKTNFALCKFVKKDSNEKCIKELAGQLLDQQIWTEAMEKFRNFEKWNNVLEQLLAKKYLEKVPSDLEEFHNFFRALNYDWISDVEARMERGMRLLECFHDEWQVMIDRKDTQTFHTMWDFYKGQFQTLQCLKIQFQPDQVDLNPELETQLSRFVKRTSKQNIRRIMTAWRHLAKKAKFMHIQPTTSIISLLQNKYFFLDELAYFPQGFFFWKYCVAAYNFVLSRFDELYKMNDADSTSPTVTIDFIEVFENINLKWEEKTKVFNGNKALEAEITKLQQLQDIWRQLKRGVETIQKYHKGKRDISDGNAWRAVEKALKMSEELLAGKIEVEIEEANNAYKQCTEQFGDIAKYVHILELIVRHERNIKEIATNHVFTNNTSFEYGLQLLKDCDNEKFHRLIEPLCIINQTMQEKIWKARFKDTDELTKAILELIDDNKEWDKNMEACFEVNFHVLIRSMAPSDEAVVIKEFGEFEKANRQGNWVLSDYNSIRTSRSNSDKYEGLTLEFEGTQLNCESMENSIDRLKLGLTSAQQKKIANILLQFEICKDLYAIRMDYWEKGGVANQTSLILQANVSIDLMGGNLGKME
;
A
#
# COMPACT_ATOMS: atom_id res chain seq x y z
N MET A 1 39.65 10.82 -35.61
CA MET A 1 38.96 9.52 -35.76
C MET A 1 37.87 9.63 -36.82
N LYS A 2 37.72 8.64 -37.70
CA LYS A 2 36.55 8.56 -38.59
C LYS A 2 35.33 8.21 -37.75
N GLN A 3 34.32 9.07 -37.76
CA GLN A 3 33.03 8.85 -37.11
C GLN A 3 32.39 7.60 -37.71
N LEU A 4 32.16 6.58 -36.89
CA LEU A 4 31.50 5.33 -37.28
C LEU A 4 29.98 5.54 -37.26
N SER A 5 29.33 5.24 -38.38
CA SER A 5 27.87 5.29 -38.53
C SER A 5 27.19 4.25 -37.62
N LEU A 6 26.12 4.64 -36.94
CA LEU A 6 25.40 3.88 -35.89
C LEU A 6 24.26 2.99 -36.44
N GLU A 7 24.29 2.61 -37.72
CA GLU A 7 23.25 1.80 -38.36
C GLU A 7 23.70 0.37 -38.75
N ASP A 8 24.68 -0.21 -38.05
CA ASP A 8 25.30 -1.50 -38.44
C ASP A 8 25.31 -2.57 -37.33
N GLU A 9 24.90 -3.79 -37.68
CA GLU A 9 24.68 -4.99 -36.83
C GLU A 9 25.86 -5.57 -36.03
N SER A 10 27.07 -5.05 -36.17
CA SER A 10 28.30 -5.72 -35.69
C SER A 10 28.72 -5.41 -34.24
N ILE A 11 27.82 -4.90 -33.40
CA ILE A 11 28.18 -4.42 -32.05
C ILE A 11 28.61 -5.59 -31.13
N LYS A 12 28.00 -6.78 -31.25
CA LYS A 12 28.31 -7.94 -30.38
C LYS A 12 29.66 -8.60 -30.69
N ASP A 13 29.99 -8.78 -31.97
CA ASP A 13 31.26 -9.38 -32.41
C ASP A 13 32.43 -8.44 -32.12
N LYS A 14 32.22 -7.13 -32.25
CA LYS A 14 33.20 -6.12 -31.85
C LYS A 14 33.48 -6.14 -30.35
N VAL A 15 32.48 -6.32 -29.47
CA VAL A 15 32.69 -6.41 -28.01
C VAL A 15 33.52 -7.63 -27.62
N PHE A 16 33.25 -8.79 -28.23
CA PHE A 16 33.99 -10.02 -27.97
C PHE A 16 35.45 -9.90 -28.44
N ASP A 17 35.67 -9.35 -29.64
CA ASP A 17 37.01 -9.14 -30.21
C ASP A 17 37.82 -8.07 -29.45
N LEU A 18 37.16 -7.01 -28.97
CA LEU A 18 37.72 -5.96 -28.11
C LEU A 18 38.14 -6.52 -26.73
N THR A 19 37.32 -7.40 -26.14
CA THR A 19 37.63 -8.05 -24.85
C THR A 19 38.81 -9.02 -24.96
N GLN A 20 38.89 -9.78 -26.06
CA GLN A 20 40.03 -10.66 -26.39
C GLN A 20 41.34 -9.88 -26.60
N LYS A 21 41.27 -8.70 -27.23
CA LYS A 21 42.44 -7.82 -27.42
C LYS A 21 42.97 -7.28 -26.07
N LEU A 22 42.09 -6.77 -25.20
CA LEU A 22 42.46 -6.29 -23.86
C LEU A 22 43.23 -7.32 -23.02
N LEU A 23 42.74 -8.56 -23.00
CA LEU A 23 43.34 -9.68 -22.25
C LEU A 23 44.74 -10.09 -22.76
N LYS A 24 45.01 -9.90 -24.07
CA LYS A 24 46.33 -10.16 -24.66
C LYS A 24 47.35 -9.04 -24.38
N TYR A 25 46.90 -7.79 -24.23
CA TYR A 25 47.79 -6.63 -24.06
C TYR A 25 48.25 -6.38 -22.62
N GLU A 26 47.43 -6.69 -21.60
CA GLU A 26 47.87 -6.60 -20.18
C GLU A 26 49.03 -7.57 -19.84
N GLN A 27 49.31 -8.55 -20.70
CA GLN A 27 50.36 -9.55 -20.49
C GLN A 27 51.74 -9.18 -21.09
N LYS A 28 51.86 -8.10 -21.90
CA LYS A 28 53.13 -7.74 -22.57
C LYS A 28 53.30 -6.21 -22.73
N GLU A 29 53.91 -5.58 -21.71
CA GLU A 29 54.45 -4.19 -21.68
C GLU A 29 53.52 -3.01 -22.08
N PRO A 30 53.79 -1.77 -21.62
CA PRO A 30 52.76 -0.73 -21.47
C PRO A 30 52.50 0.06 -22.77
N GLY A 31 51.76 -0.53 -23.70
CA GLY A 31 51.11 0.18 -24.83
C GLY A 31 49.75 0.74 -24.42
N LEU A 32 49.77 1.85 -23.66
CA LEU A 32 48.60 2.41 -22.97
C LEU A 32 47.51 3.00 -23.88
N GLU A 33 47.84 3.36 -25.12
CA GLU A 33 46.93 3.97 -26.10
C GLU A 33 45.81 3.05 -26.57
N GLN A 34 46.14 1.80 -26.92
CA GLN A 34 45.19 0.87 -27.54
C GLN A 34 44.31 0.14 -26.52
N SER A 35 44.81 -0.17 -25.32
CA SER A 35 43.97 -0.80 -24.28
C SER A 35 42.85 0.13 -23.83
N LEU A 36 43.07 1.44 -23.95
CA LEU A 36 42.17 2.45 -23.46
C LEU A 36 41.05 2.82 -24.45
N GLU A 37 41.37 2.89 -25.73
CA GLU A 37 40.39 2.95 -26.83
C GLU A 37 39.36 1.81 -26.69
N VAL A 38 39.85 0.61 -26.37
CA VAL A 38 39.05 -0.59 -26.14
C VAL A 38 38.19 -0.46 -24.87
N TRP A 39 38.71 0.14 -23.80
CA TRP A 39 37.94 0.46 -22.59
C TRP A 39 36.82 1.47 -22.85
N ILE A 40 37.07 2.51 -23.65
CA ILE A 40 36.06 3.51 -24.05
C ILE A 40 34.95 2.85 -24.91
N GLN A 41 35.33 1.92 -25.80
CA GLN A 41 34.37 1.17 -26.61
C GLN A 41 33.55 0.15 -25.77
N LEU A 42 34.17 -0.49 -24.78
CA LEU A 42 33.47 -1.34 -23.78
C LEU A 42 32.56 -0.54 -22.85
N PHE A 43 32.97 0.69 -22.51
CA PHE A 43 32.15 1.64 -21.75
C PHE A 43 30.85 1.95 -22.52
N ASN A 44 30.92 2.14 -23.84
CA ASN A 44 29.77 2.38 -24.71
C ASN A 44 28.88 1.12 -24.91
N CYS A 45 29.46 -0.05 -25.19
CA CYS A 45 28.68 -1.26 -25.51
C CYS A 45 27.91 -1.90 -24.34
N LYS A 46 28.44 -1.80 -23.10
CA LYS A 46 27.80 -2.40 -21.92
C LYS A 46 26.63 -1.56 -21.37
N VAL A 47 26.51 -0.32 -21.83
CA VAL A 47 25.42 0.61 -21.51
C VAL A 47 24.18 0.28 -22.33
N GLU A 48 24.30 -0.12 -23.60
CA GLU A 48 23.13 -0.41 -24.46
C GLU A 48 22.54 -1.82 -24.26
N SER A 49 23.32 -2.80 -23.80
CA SER A 49 22.91 -4.22 -23.73
C SER A 49 22.22 -4.64 -22.41
N ASN A 50 22.26 -3.84 -21.35
CA ASN A 50 21.77 -4.20 -20.01
C ASN A 50 20.35 -3.72 -19.66
N CYS A 51 19.51 -3.41 -20.66
CA CYS A 51 18.14 -2.92 -20.49
C CYS A 51 17.15 -3.87 -19.77
N ARG A 52 17.60 -5.02 -19.25
CA ARG A 52 16.76 -5.97 -18.47
C ARG A 52 17.08 -6.06 -16.98
N LEU A 53 18.19 -5.47 -16.51
CA LEU A 53 18.45 -5.28 -15.07
C LEU A 53 17.91 -3.90 -14.67
N GLY A 54 17.16 -3.82 -13.56
CA GLY A 54 16.39 -2.63 -13.18
C GLY A 54 17.15 -1.31 -13.34
N TRP A 55 16.44 -0.29 -13.87
CA TRP A 55 16.96 1.02 -14.29
C TRP A 55 17.90 1.73 -13.29
N THR A 56 17.79 1.44 -11.99
CA THR A 56 18.58 2.04 -10.91
C THR A 56 20.03 1.54 -10.87
N ALA A 57 20.28 0.27 -11.18
CA ALA A 57 21.62 -0.33 -11.13
C ALA A 57 22.53 0.19 -12.26
N MET A 58 21.94 0.51 -13.42
CA MET A 58 22.63 1.05 -14.58
C MET A 58 23.23 2.45 -14.32
N ARG A 59 22.48 3.33 -13.64
CA ARG A 59 22.89 4.72 -13.34
C ARG A 59 24.04 4.81 -12.33
N GLN A 60 24.06 3.91 -11.35
CA GLN A 60 25.15 3.80 -10.37
C GLN A 60 26.47 3.34 -11.01
N LEU A 61 26.40 2.55 -12.09
CA LEU A 61 27.57 2.05 -12.78
C LEU A 61 28.28 3.14 -13.62
N LEU A 62 27.50 4.02 -14.27
CA LEU A 62 28.01 5.12 -15.10
C LEU A 62 28.80 6.15 -14.27
N SER A 63 28.26 6.59 -13.14
CA SER A 63 28.89 7.57 -12.24
C SER A 63 30.19 7.06 -11.62
N ARG A 64 30.20 5.81 -11.11
CA ARG A 64 31.42 5.19 -10.57
C ARG A 64 32.50 4.97 -11.60
N LYS A 65 32.13 4.63 -12.84
CA LYS A 65 33.11 4.48 -13.93
C LYS A 65 33.69 5.82 -14.36
N ALA A 66 32.88 6.88 -14.42
CA ALA A 66 33.38 8.24 -14.63
C ALA A 66 34.38 8.62 -13.52
N LEU A 67 34.00 8.49 -12.24
CA LEU A 67 34.93 8.74 -11.12
C LEU A 67 36.21 7.89 -11.14
N TRP A 68 36.09 6.62 -11.53
CA TRP A 68 37.24 5.70 -11.63
C TRP A 68 38.23 6.14 -12.71
N LEU A 69 37.74 6.70 -13.82
CA LEU A 69 38.57 7.27 -14.89
C LEU A 69 39.22 8.59 -14.47
N LEU A 70 38.58 9.34 -13.55
CA LEU A 70 39.06 10.63 -13.04
C LEU A 70 40.16 10.54 -11.97
N ALA A 71 40.45 9.35 -11.45
CA ALA A 71 41.55 9.18 -10.52
C ALA A 71 42.88 9.58 -11.21
N ASP A 72 43.61 10.52 -10.60
CA ASP A 72 44.80 11.24 -11.09
C ASP A 72 45.82 10.37 -11.87
N SER A 73 46.01 9.12 -11.42
CA SER A 73 46.89 8.15 -12.08
C SER A 73 46.43 7.67 -13.46
N ARG A 74 45.17 7.85 -13.86
CA ARG A 74 44.58 7.21 -15.05
C ARG A 74 44.22 8.19 -16.15
N TRP A 75 43.74 9.39 -15.81
CA TRP A 75 43.43 10.40 -16.83
C TRP A 75 44.68 10.82 -17.63
N ASN A 76 45.81 10.99 -16.93
CA ASN A 76 47.12 11.33 -17.52
C ASN A 76 47.72 10.20 -18.36
N LEU A 77 47.24 8.99 -18.13
CA LEU A 77 47.60 7.80 -18.87
C LEU A 77 46.78 7.68 -20.16
N LEU A 78 45.72 8.49 -20.32
CA LEU A 78 44.93 8.49 -21.55
C LEU A 78 45.57 9.40 -22.62
N PRO A 79 45.55 8.98 -23.89
CA PRO A 79 45.95 9.82 -25.02
C PRO A 79 45.00 11.01 -25.19
N ALA A 80 45.50 12.14 -25.68
CA ALA A 80 44.69 13.34 -25.90
C ALA A 80 43.45 13.07 -26.79
N THR A 81 43.57 12.20 -27.80
CA THR A 81 42.45 11.80 -28.66
C THR A 81 41.35 11.03 -27.94
N CYS A 82 41.71 10.30 -26.88
CA CYS A 82 40.75 9.57 -26.05
C CYS A 82 40.04 10.50 -25.06
N HIS A 83 40.67 11.61 -24.65
CA HIS A 83 40.02 12.65 -23.86
C HIS A 83 38.81 13.19 -24.62
N ASP A 84 39.00 13.66 -25.86
CA ASP A 84 37.92 14.25 -26.67
C ASP A 84 36.73 13.31 -26.89
N GLU A 85 36.98 12.01 -27.13
CA GLU A 85 35.92 11.04 -27.37
C GLU A 85 35.16 10.67 -26.10
N LEU A 86 35.87 10.60 -24.96
CA LEU A 86 35.25 10.41 -23.66
C LEU A 86 34.41 11.63 -23.26
N GLU A 87 34.87 12.86 -23.54
CA GLU A 87 34.11 14.07 -23.29
C GLU A 87 32.79 14.08 -24.08
N LYS A 88 32.84 13.78 -25.39
CA LYS A 88 31.63 13.61 -26.22
C LYS A 88 30.71 12.51 -25.70
N CYS A 89 31.27 11.39 -25.25
CA CYS A 89 30.48 10.30 -24.67
C CYS A 89 29.74 10.78 -23.42
N LEU A 90 30.43 11.42 -22.48
CA LEU A 90 29.85 11.96 -21.25
C LEU A 90 28.78 13.01 -21.55
N GLU A 91 29.02 13.90 -22.51
CA GLU A 91 28.04 14.89 -22.99
C GLU A 91 26.80 14.23 -23.60
N SER A 92 26.98 13.25 -24.48
CA SER A 92 25.87 12.53 -25.14
C SER A 92 24.99 11.75 -24.16
N LYS A 93 25.55 11.36 -23.01
CA LYS A 93 24.84 10.62 -21.95
C LYS A 93 24.49 11.50 -20.76
N ALA A 94 24.72 12.83 -20.83
CA ALA A 94 24.49 13.79 -19.74
C ALA A 94 23.09 13.66 -19.13
N GLU A 95 22.06 13.46 -19.96
CA GLU A 95 20.67 13.31 -19.51
C GLU A 95 20.40 12.08 -18.62
N HIS A 96 21.26 11.07 -18.68
CA HIS A 96 21.17 9.85 -17.87
C HIS A 96 21.88 9.98 -16.52
N PHE A 97 22.74 10.99 -16.36
CA PHE A 97 23.29 11.39 -15.06
C PHE A 97 22.22 12.17 -14.28
N GLN A 98 21.06 11.54 -14.03
CA GLN A 98 20.06 12.16 -13.18
C GLN A 98 20.62 12.30 -11.77
N TYR A 99 20.56 13.54 -11.28
CA TYR A 99 21.01 14.05 -10.00
C TYR A 99 20.40 13.38 -8.74
N GLN A 100 19.74 12.23 -8.87
CA GLN A 100 19.19 11.54 -7.73
C GLN A 100 20.35 11.09 -6.83
N ASN A 101 20.45 11.69 -5.63
CA ASN A 101 21.38 11.31 -4.54
C ASN A 101 21.52 9.79 -4.36
N LYS A 102 20.49 9.02 -4.76
CA LYS A 102 20.47 7.55 -4.80
C LYS A 102 21.57 6.91 -5.64
N CYS A 103 22.16 7.61 -6.62
CA CYS A 103 23.20 7.05 -7.49
C CYS A 103 24.63 7.25 -6.97
N TRP A 104 24.82 8.18 -6.03
CA TRP A 104 26.12 8.54 -5.48
C TRP A 104 26.16 8.22 -4.00
N THR A 105 27.04 7.32 -3.58
CA THR A 105 27.24 7.06 -2.15
C THR A 105 28.06 8.18 -1.52
N ASP A 106 27.98 8.33 -0.20
CA ASP A 106 28.80 9.32 0.51
C ASP A 106 30.30 9.08 0.27
N LYS A 107 30.72 7.81 0.12
CA LYS A 107 32.07 7.44 -0.30
C LYS A 107 32.44 8.00 -1.68
N ASP A 108 31.55 7.87 -2.67
CA ASP A 108 31.79 8.36 -4.03
C ASP A 108 31.95 9.90 -4.01
N ARG A 109 31.13 10.60 -3.22
CA ARG A 109 31.22 12.06 -3.06
C ARG A 109 32.49 12.48 -2.32
N SER A 110 32.86 11.81 -1.21
CA SER A 110 34.12 12.08 -0.52
C SER A 110 35.33 11.83 -1.40
N GLN A 111 35.30 10.81 -2.28
CA GLN A 111 36.36 10.59 -3.26
C GLN A 111 36.42 11.73 -4.27
N LEU A 112 35.29 12.16 -4.83
CA LEU A 112 35.25 13.29 -5.73
C LEU A 112 35.77 14.59 -5.10
N ASP A 113 35.38 14.88 -3.85
CA ASP A 113 35.86 16.03 -3.07
C ASP A 113 37.39 16.06 -2.96
N GLN A 114 38.02 14.89 -2.82
CA GLN A 114 39.48 14.74 -2.76
C GLN A 114 40.19 14.95 -4.11
N TYR A 115 39.48 14.81 -5.23
CA TYR A 115 40.04 14.96 -6.58
C TYR A 115 39.87 16.38 -7.14
N ILE A 116 38.81 17.08 -6.76
CA ILE A 116 38.56 18.43 -7.25
C ILE A 116 39.73 19.36 -6.91
N GLY A 117 40.21 20.10 -7.91
CA GLY A 117 41.32 21.04 -7.78
C GLY A 117 42.72 20.41 -7.78
N LYS A 118 42.81 19.07 -7.87
CA LYS A 118 44.09 18.39 -8.14
C LYS A 118 44.30 18.25 -9.65
N PRO A 119 45.57 18.21 -10.09
CA PRO A 119 45.91 17.74 -11.43
C PRO A 119 45.20 16.42 -11.76
N PRO A 120 45.00 16.12 -13.05
CA PRO A 120 45.42 16.92 -14.21
C PRO A 120 44.40 17.96 -14.68
N TRP A 121 43.23 18.03 -14.05
CA TRP A 121 42.17 18.93 -14.48
C TRP A 121 42.36 20.32 -13.89
N ASP A 122 42.35 21.32 -14.77
CA ASP A 122 42.21 22.70 -14.36
C ASP A 122 40.76 23.01 -13.93
N LEU A 123 40.53 24.23 -13.44
CA LEU A 123 39.20 24.65 -13.00
C LEU A 123 38.18 24.64 -14.14
N THR A 124 38.61 24.87 -15.38
CA THR A 124 37.74 24.87 -16.56
C THR A 124 37.21 23.47 -16.86
N LYS A 125 38.08 22.46 -16.81
CA LYS A 125 37.69 21.05 -17.00
C LYS A 125 36.81 20.55 -15.87
N TRP A 126 37.12 20.89 -14.62
CA TRP A 126 36.24 20.59 -13.50
C TRP A 126 34.87 21.27 -13.65
N ASN A 127 34.83 22.53 -14.07
CA ASN A 127 33.58 23.26 -14.32
C ASN A 127 32.74 22.57 -15.40
N TRP A 128 33.35 22.22 -16.53
CA TRP A 128 32.70 21.46 -17.60
C TRP A 128 32.13 20.14 -17.06
N PHE A 129 32.95 19.32 -16.41
CA PHE A 129 32.51 18.01 -15.92
C PHE A 129 31.37 18.13 -14.92
N LEU A 130 31.53 18.98 -13.90
CA LEU A 130 30.50 19.28 -12.89
C LEU A 130 29.23 19.81 -13.54
N SER A 131 29.33 20.60 -14.61
CA SER A 131 28.15 21.07 -15.35
C SER A 131 27.37 19.95 -16.03
N LEU A 132 27.97 18.79 -16.34
CA LEU A 132 27.25 17.68 -16.96
C LEU A 132 26.24 17.01 -16.02
N PHE A 133 26.51 17.00 -14.71
CA PHE A 133 25.66 16.34 -13.71
C PHE A 133 24.99 17.30 -12.73
N LEU A 134 25.51 18.52 -12.58
CA LEU A 134 24.86 19.61 -11.86
C LEU A 134 24.09 20.55 -12.79
N LYS A 135 23.94 20.20 -14.09
CA LYS A 135 23.28 21.07 -15.07
C LYS A 135 21.90 21.46 -14.54
N TYR A 136 21.80 22.76 -14.29
CA TYR A 136 20.60 23.46 -13.90
C TYR A 136 19.47 23.10 -14.87
N GLN A 137 18.38 22.52 -14.36
CA GLN A 137 17.20 22.10 -15.15
C GLN A 137 16.40 23.27 -15.78
N SER A 138 16.93 24.50 -15.81
CA SER A 138 16.19 25.69 -16.31
C SER A 138 15.60 25.51 -17.69
N GLU A 139 16.30 24.83 -18.60
CA GLU A 139 15.85 24.67 -19.99
C GLU A 139 14.62 23.77 -20.11
N LYS A 140 14.46 22.75 -19.25
CA LYS A 140 13.22 21.95 -19.17
C LYS A 140 12.11 22.65 -18.38
N LEU A 141 12.48 23.55 -17.48
CA LEU A 141 11.56 24.24 -16.58
C LEU A 141 10.74 25.33 -17.25
N CYS A 142 11.35 26.13 -18.14
CA CYS A 142 10.59 27.10 -18.93
C CYS A 142 9.44 26.42 -19.70
N PHE A 143 9.65 25.20 -20.21
CA PHE A 143 8.66 24.50 -21.01
C PHE A 143 7.53 23.89 -20.18
N VAL A 144 7.85 23.22 -19.06
CA VAL A 144 6.83 22.59 -18.19
C VAL A 144 6.00 23.63 -17.43
N PHE A 145 6.63 24.70 -16.92
CA PHE A 145 5.89 25.76 -16.26
C PHE A 145 5.01 26.55 -17.24
N TYR A 146 5.50 26.86 -18.46
CA TYR A 146 4.62 27.46 -19.48
C TYR A 146 3.43 26.56 -19.78
N PHE A 147 3.64 25.25 -19.91
CA PHE A 147 2.57 24.32 -20.30
C PHE A 147 1.54 24.11 -19.18
N SER A 148 1.98 23.94 -17.93
CA SER A 148 1.08 23.79 -16.77
C SER A 148 0.35 25.09 -16.44
N TYR A 149 1.03 26.24 -16.52
CA TYR A 149 0.40 27.56 -16.37
C TYR A 149 -0.61 27.83 -17.50
N PHE A 150 -0.29 27.46 -18.73
CA PHE A 150 -1.19 27.61 -19.88
C PHE A 150 -2.46 26.74 -19.74
N ILE A 151 -2.32 25.48 -19.31
CA ILE A 151 -3.46 24.59 -19.04
C ILE A 151 -4.31 25.12 -17.88
N TYR A 152 -3.68 25.55 -16.78
CA TYR A 152 -4.39 26.05 -15.60
C TYR A 152 -5.13 27.35 -15.89
N VAL A 153 -4.49 28.32 -16.55
CA VAL A 153 -5.11 29.58 -16.96
C VAL A 153 -6.27 29.32 -17.91
N HIS A 154 -6.16 28.37 -18.85
CA HIS A 154 -7.29 28.03 -19.73
C HIS A 154 -8.44 27.31 -19.00
N ALA A 155 -8.14 26.41 -18.07
CA ALA A 155 -9.15 25.71 -17.29
C ALA A 155 -9.91 26.68 -16.36
N TYR A 156 -9.21 27.58 -15.67
CA TYR A 156 -9.82 28.54 -14.74
C TYR A 156 -10.58 29.65 -15.46
N LYS A 157 -10.06 30.12 -16.60
CA LYS A 157 -10.72 31.16 -17.41
C LYS A 157 -12.03 30.65 -18.02
N ASN A 158 -12.10 29.36 -18.36
CA ASN A 158 -13.34 28.74 -18.84
C ASN A 158 -14.38 28.46 -17.75
N ILE A 159 -13.97 28.30 -16.48
CA ILE A 159 -14.88 28.10 -15.34
C ILE A 159 -15.45 29.44 -14.84
N ILE A 160 -14.65 30.51 -14.85
CA ILE A 160 -15.08 31.82 -14.35
C ILE A 160 -15.91 32.59 -15.39
N LEU A 161 -15.68 32.41 -16.70
CA LEU A 161 -16.44 33.11 -17.74
C LEU A 161 -17.89 32.61 -17.92
N SER A 162 -18.31 31.54 -17.24
CA SER A 162 -19.69 31.02 -17.32
C SER A 162 -20.63 31.52 -16.22
N SER A 163 -20.17 32.35 -15.28
CA SER A 163 -21.05 32.86 -14.23
C SER A 163 -20.64 34.24 -13.74
N ILE A 164 -21.54 35.22 -13.94
CA ILE A 164 -21.71 36.50 -13.24
C ILE A 164 -21.44 37.74 -14.11
N ASP A 165 -22.46 38.60 -14.17
CA ASP A 165 -22.47 39.91 -14.83
C ASP A 165 -21.57 40.91 -14.10
N SER A 166 -20.90 41.73 -14.90
CA SER A 166 -19.94 42.75 -14.50
C SER A 166 -20.61 43.97 -13.91
N ASP A 167 -20.23 44.37 -12.69
CA ASP A 167 -19.87 45.77 -12.37
C ASP A 167 -19.34 45.96 -10.94
N GLU A 168 -19.48 45.00 -10.01
CA GLU A 168 -18.94 45.12 -8.63
C GLU A 168 -17.47 44.64 -8.48
N GLU A 169 -16.84 44.12 -9.54
CA GLU A 169 -15.54 43.44 -9.46
C GLU A 169 -14.32 44.39 -9.36
N LYS A 170 -14.46 45.66 -9.74
CA LYS A 170 -13.31 46.57 -9.87
C LYS A 170 -12.78 47.13 -8.54
N GLU A 171 -13.58 47.18 -7.49
CA GLU A 171 -13.12 47.65 -6.17
C GLU A 171 -12.53 46.51 -5.30
N LEU A 172 -13.11 45.30 -5.34
CA LEU A 172 -12.61 44.17 -4.52
C LEU A 172 -11.31 43.55 -5.07
N GLN A 173 -11.08 43.60 -6.39
CA GLN A 173 -9.86 43.05 -6.99
C GLN A 173 -8.60 43.91 -6.77
N ASN A 174 -8.74 45.20 -6.46
CA ASN A 174 -7.59 46.10 -6.32
C ASN A 174 -6.95 46.06 -4.92
N GLU A 175 -7.70 45.69 -3.87
CA GLU A 175 -7.11 45.49 -2.53
C GLU A 175 -6.56 44.08 -2.33
N THR A 176 -7.19 43.06 -2.93
CA THR A 176 -6.77 41.64 -2.78
C THR A 176 -5.52 41.28 -3.58
N LYS A 177 -5.18 42.05 -4.63
CA LYS A 177 -3.98 41.80 -5.48
C LYS A 177 -2.65 42.17 -4.83
N LYS A 178 -2.63 42.81 -3.65
CA LYS A 178 -1.41 43.51 -3.23
C LYS A 178 -0.33 42.64 -2.59
N HIS A 179 -0.60 41.47 -2.00
CA HIS A 179 0.48 40.72 -1.34
C HIS A 179 0.42 39.19 -1.29
N THR A 180 -0.54 38.51 -1.93
CA THR A 180 -0.63 37.04 -1.95
C THR A 180 0.48 36.44 -2.81
N LEU A 181 1.29 35.53 -2.25
CA LEU A 181 2.19 34.69 -3.04
C LEU A 181 1.29 33.85 -3.94
N SER A 182 1.34 34.03 -5.25
CA SER A 182 0.44 33.30 -6.13
C SER A 182 0.71 31.79 -6.00
N SER A 183 -0.29 30.95 -6.31
CA SER A 183 -0.09 29.50 -6.37
C SER A 183 1.13 29.14 -7.25
N ALA A 184 1.32 29.85 -8.36
CA ALA A 184 2.48 29.73 -9.24
C ALA A 184 3.82 30.05 -8.54
N GLN A 185 3.88 31.08 -7.71
CA GLN A 185 5.09 31.40 -6.93
C GLN A 185 5.38 30.34 -5.87
N THR A 186 4.33 29.77 -5.25
CA THR A 186 4.48 28.66 -4.30
C THR A 186 5.01 27.42 -5.01
N ASP A 187 4.42 27.05 -6.15
CA ASP A 187 4.84 25.88 -6.92
C ASP A 187 6.29 26.03 -7.43
N GLN A 188 6.67 27.24 -7.83
CA GLN A 188 8.05 27.58 -8.18
C GLN A 188 8.99 27.37 -6.98
N LEU A 189 8.66 27.93 -5.81
CA LEU A 189 9.47 27.76 -4.60
C LEU A 189 9.56 26.29 -4.17
N LEU A 190 8.47 25.53 -4.24
CA LEU A 190 8.44 24.09 -3.95
C LEU A 190 9.36 23.30 -4.89
N TYR A 191 9.35 23.65 -6.18
CA TYR A 191 10.23 23.06 -7.17
C TYR A 191 11.69 23.37 -6.83
N GLU A 192 12.02 24.64 -6.57
CA GLU A 192 13.37 25.07 -6.24
C GLU A 192 13.88 24.40 -4.94
N LEU A 193 13.03 24.30 -3.91
CA LEU A 193 13.37 23.61 -2.67
C LEU A 193 13.61 22.12 -2.90
N LYS A 194 12.85 21.48 -3.79
CA LYS A 194 13.10 20.07 -4.18
C LYS A 194 14.47 19.91 -4.83
N GLN A 195 14.90 20.87 -5.64
CA GLN A 195 16.27 20.89 -6.18
C GLN A 195 17.30 21.10 -5.05
N CYS A 196 17.08 22.08 -4.17
CA CYS A 196 17.93 22.29 -2.99
C CYS A 196 18.11 21.02 -2.17
N ILE A 197 17.04 20.30 -1.85
CA ILE A 197 17.09 19.05 -1.08
C ILE A 197 17.88 17.95 -1.81
N SER A 198 17.81 17.90 -3.14
CA SER A 198 18.70 17.01 -3.88
C SER A 198 20.18 17.42 -3.71
N TYR A 199 20.48 18.71 -3.52
CA TYR A 199 21.82 19.24 -3.22
C TYR A 199 22.37 18.94 -1.84
N THR A 200 21.57 18.46 -0.88
CA THR A 200 22.04 18.17 0.48
C THR A 200 23.22 17.20 0.52
N GLY A 201 23.18 16.15 -0.29
CA GLY A 201 24.27 15.16 -0.35
C GLY A 201 25.60 15.72 -0.88
N TRP A 202 25.56 16.86 -1.57
CA TRP A 202 26.68 17.48 -2.26
C TRP A 202 27.14 18.78 -1.59
N LYS A 203 26.53 19.14 -0.46
CA LYS A 203 26.74 20.42 0.22
C LYS A 203 28.22 20.71 0.51
N ASP A 204 28.99 19.70 0.88
CA ASP A 204 30.39 19.87 1.29
C ASP A 204 31.25 20.17 0.07
N ILE A 205 31.07 19.44 -1.03
CA ILE A 205 31.75 19.71 -2.31
C ILE A 205 31.40 21.12 -2.81
N ILE A 206 30.10 21.48 -2.83
CA ILE A 206 29.65 22.79 -3.28
C ILE A 206 30.24 23.91 -2.41
N ARG A 207 30.35 23.69 -1.09
CA ARG A 207 30.89 24.65 -0.14
C ARG A 207 32.41 24.76 -0.21
N ASN A 208 33.11 23.65 -0.38
CA ASN A 208 34.58 23.58 -0.33
C ASN A 208 35.23 24.09 -1.62
N HIS A 209 34.57 23.90 -2.77
CA HIS A 209 35.15 24.20 -4.09
C HIS A 209 34.47 25.39 -4.79
N ARG A 210 34.29 26.50 -4.06
CA ARG A 210 33.72 27.77 -4.58
C ARG A 210 34.60 28.52 -5.57
N ASN A 211 35.66 27.91 -6.05
CA ASN A 211 36.49 28.39 -7.17
C ASN A 211 36.02 27.85 -8.52
N ILE A 212 35.05 26.93 -8.54
CA ILE A 212 34.45 26.37 -9.76
C ILE A 212 33.10 27.03 -10.01
N GLU A 213 32.93 27.63 -11.18
CA GLU A 213 31.79 28.49 -11.52
C GLU A 213 30.42 27.80 -11.33
N VAL A 214 30.24 26.57 -11.81
CA VAL A 214 28.97 25.85 -11.66
C VAL A 214 28.62 25.60 -10.19
N LEU A 215 29.61 25.35 -9.33
CA LEU A 215 29.39 25.16 -7.89
C LEU A 215 29.02 26.49 -7.21
N ILE A 216 29.63 27.60 -7.63
CA ILE A 216 29.23 28.95 -7.17
C ILE A 216 27.77 29.22 -7.56
N GLN A 217 27.39 28.93 -8.81
CA GLN A 217 26.03 29.12 -9.29
C GLN A 217 25.02 28.28 -8.51
N GLN A 218 25.30 26.99 -8.27
CA GLN A 218 24.43 26.14 -7.47
C GLN A 218 24.37 26.58 -6.00
N TRP A 219 25.48 27.03 -5.43
CA TRP A 219 25.50 27.57 -4.07
C TRP A 219 24.60 28.81 -3.98
N ASN A 220 24.78 29.78 -4.88
CA ASN A 220 23.98 31.00 -4.89
C ASN A 220 22.50 30.70 -5.08
N PHE A 221 22.15 29.81 -6.02
CA PHE A 221 20.78 29.32 -6.19
C PHE A 221 20.19 28.78 -4.88
N MET A 222 20.92 27.89 -4.18
CA MET A 222 20.46 27.37 -2.90
C MET A 222 20.27 28.47 -1.85
N GLN A 223 21.22 29.41 -1.75
CA GLN A 223 21.10 30.52 -0.79
C GLN A 223 19.90 31.42 -1.13
N ASP A 224 19.69 31.75 -2.40
CA ASP A 224 18.60 32.61 -2.85
C ASP A 224 17.23 31.96 -2.62
N THR A 225 17.08 30.67 -2.93
CA THR A 225 15.86 29.91 -2.64
C THR A 225 15.62 29.78 -1.14
N LEU A 226 16.64 29.50 -0.33
CA LEU A 226 16.52 29.38 1.13
C LEU A 226 16.23 30.74 1.79
N ASN A 227 16.81 31.83 1.30
CA ASN A 227 16.49 33.19 1.72
C ASN A 227 15.05 33.55 1.34
N THR A 228 14.58 33.14 0.17
CA THR A 228 13.19 33.31 -0.24
C THR A 228 12.25 32.56 0.71
N LEU A 229 12.58 31.32 1.07
CA LEU A 229 11.85 30.55 2.06
C LEU A 229 11.85 31.24 3.43
N ASP A 230 13.00 31.71 3.92
CA ASP A 230 13.13 32.44 5.19
C ASP A 230 12.25 33.70 5.19
N ASN A 231 12.29 34.48 4.11
CA ASN A 231 11.47 35.68 3.96
C ASN A 231 9.97 35.37 3.92
N VAL A 232 9.56 34.28 3.25
CA VAL A 232 8.17 33.80 3.24
C VAL A 232 7.72 33.44 4.65
N ILE A 233 8.58 32.76 5.43
CA ILE A 233 8.31 32.36 6.81
C ILE A 233 8.22 33.57 7.74
N LYS A 234 9.23 34.47 7.70
CA LYS A 234 9.25 35.71 8.49
C LYS A 234 8.09 36.63 8.18
N GLY A 235 7.65 36.65 6.92
CA GLY A 235 6.47 37.42 6.50
C GLY A 235 5.14 36.80 6.91
N GLY A 236 5.12 35.63 7.58
CA GLY A 236 3.88 34.90 7.90
C GLY A 236 3.17 34.35 6.67
N LYS A 237 3.82 34.32 5.50
CA LYS A 237 3.22 33.99 4.19
C LYS A 237 3.31 32.50 3.85
N THR A 238 3.45 31.65 4.84
CA THR A 238 3.55 30.20 4.64
C THR A 238 2.17 29.61 4.36
N ASN A 239 2.04 28.89 3.26
CA ASN A 239 0.85 28.10 2.97
C ASN A 239 1.03 26.61 3.28
N PHE A 240 -0.08 25.88 3.22
CA PHE A 240 -0.12 24.46 3.56
C PHE A 240 0.74 23.59 2.65
N ALA A 241 0.76 23.85 1.33
CA ALA A 241 1.58 23.07 0.41
C ALA A 241 3.07 23.19 0.74
N LEU A 242 3.53 24.41 1.05
CA LEU A 242 4.90 24.67 1.46
C LEU A 242 5.24 23.95 2.77
N CYS A 243 4.43 24.12 3.82
CA CYS A 243 4.67 23.48 5.10
C CYS A 243 4.60 21.94 5.02
N LYS A 244 3.64 21.39 4.25
CA LYS A 244 3.52 19.95 4.01
C LYS A 244 4.74 19.41 3.28
N PHE A 245 5.24 20.12 2.27
CA PHE A 245 6.48 19.75 1.58
C PHE A 245 7.68 19.75 2.53
N VAL A 246 7.81 20.81 3.34
CA VAL A 246 8.90 20.94 4.32
C VAL A 246 8.85 19.79 5.35
N LYS A 247 7.66 19.44 5.85
CA LYS A 247 7.47 18.38 6.85
C LYS A 247 7.52 16.96 6.30
N LYS A 248 7.54 16.80 4.98
CA LYS A 248 7.56 15.48 4.35
C LYS A 248 8.95 14.83 4.45
N ASP A 249 8.96 13.57 4.86
CA ASP A 249 10.16 12.71 4.88
C ASP A 249 11.34 13.37 5.63
N SER A 250 12.50 13.50 4.97
CA SER A 250 13.71 14.12 5.52
C SER A 250 13.90 15.58 5.08
N ASN A 251 12.90 16.20 4.44
CA ASN A 251 13.05 17.52 3.82
C ASN A 251 13.41 18.61 4.83
N GLU A 252 12.73 18.68 5.98
CA GLU A 252 13.04 19.65 7.04
C GLU A 252 14.48 19.53 7.52
N LYS A 253 14.98 18.30 7.70
CA LYS A 253 16.38 18.06 8.09
C LYS A 253 17.34 18.57 7.01
N CYS A 254 17.09 18.22 5.76
CA CYS A 254 17.88 18.66 4.61
C CYS A 254 17.91 20.19 4.47
N ILE A 255 16.75 20.84 4.61
CA ILE A 255 16.62 22.30 4.52
C ILE A 255 17.39 22.98 5.65
N LYS A 256 17.25 22.52 6.91
CA LYS A 256 18.00 23.06 8.05
C LYS A 256 19.50 22.88 7.88
N GLU A 257 19.92 21.73 7.37
CA GLU A 257 21.32 21.41 7.10
C GLU A 257 21.94 22.31 6.02
N LEU A 258 21.19 22.63 4.96
CA LEU A 258 21.63 23.52 3.88
C LEU A 258 21.60 24.99 4.28
N ALA A 259 20.56 25.41 4.99
CA ALA A 259 20.39 26.81 5.39
C ALA A 259 21.36 27.23 6.50
N GLY A 260 21.74 26.31 7.39
CA GLY A 260 22.63 26.60 8.51
C GLY A 260 22.08 27.74 9.37
N GLN A 261 22.77 28.88 9.37
CA GLN A 261 22.40 30.07 10.15
C GLN A 261 21.43 31.01 9.42
N LEU A 262 21.09 30.76 8.14
CA LEU A 262 20.19 31.62 7.38
C LEU A 262 18.76 31.61 7.93
N LEU A 263 18.30 30.45 8.44
CA LEU A 263 16.96 30.32 8.99
C LEU A 263 16.94 30.77 10.44
N ASP A 264 16.02 31.67 10.75
CA ASP A 264 15.65 31.94 12.13
C ASP A 264 14.96 30.70 12.73
N GLN A 265 15.69 29.98 13.59
CA GLN A 265 15.19 28.72 14.16
C GLN A 265 13.95 28.91 15.03
N GLN A 266 13.79 30.07 15.67
CA GLN A 266 12.63 30.34 16.50
C GLN A 266 11.40 30.55 15.61
N ILE A 267 11.48 31.47 14.64
CA ILE A 267 10.36 31.76 13.72
C ILE A 267 9.99 30.51 12.92
N TRP A 268 10.98 29.74 12.47
CA TRP A 268 10.74 28.45 11.83
C TRP A 268 9.96 27.49 12.72
N THR A 269 10.37 27.34 13.98
CA THR A 269 9.73 26.41 14.92
C THR A 269 8.29 26.83 15.22
N GLU A 270 8.04 28.13 15.39
CA GLU A 270 6.71 28.70 15.58
C GLU A 270 5.80 28.45 14.35
N ALA A 271 6.27 28.74 13.13
CA ALA A 271 5.50 28.49 11.91
C ALA A 271 5.18 27.00 11.72
N MET A 272 6.15 26.13 12.00
CA MET A 272 5.97 24.68 11.88
C MET A 272 5.07 24.10 12.98
N GLU A 273 5.05 24.68 14.18
CA GLU A 273 4.12 24.29 15.25
C GLU A 273 2.68 24.67 14.89
N LYS A 274 2.47 25.86 14.33
CA LYS A 274 1.15 26.25 13.79
C LYS A 274 0.66 25.24 12.76
N PHE A 275 1.49 24.89 11.78
CA PHE A 275 1.15 23.86 10.79
C PHE A 275 0.82 22.52 11.43
N ARG A 276 1.62 22.05 12.41
CA ARG A 276 1.35 20.79 13.13
C ARG A 276 0.00 20.81 13.83
N ASN A 277 -0.36 21.93 14.46
CA ASN A 277 -1.66 22.08 15.11
C ASN A 277 -2.80 21.97 14.09
N PHE A 278 -2.67 22.62 12.93
CA PHE A 278 -3.65 22.47 11.85
C PHE A 278 -3.75 21.03 11.32
N GLU A 279 -2.63 20.36 11.08
CA GLU A 279 -2.62 18.98 10.58
C GLU A 279 -3.24 18.01 11.60
N LYS A 280 -2.94 18.21 12.88
CA LYS A 280 -3.58 17.49 14.00
C LYS A 280 -5.10 17.64 13.94
N TRP A 281 -5.60 18.86 13.78
CA TRP A 281 -7.04 19.14 13.72
C TRP A 281 -7.71 18.56 12.48
N ASN A 282 -7.06 18.69 11.33
CA ASN A 282 -7.54 18.07 10.10
C ASN A 282 -7.67 16.54 10.27
N ASN A 283 -6.68 15.89 10.89
CA ASN A 283 -6.70 14.45 11.13
C ASN A 283 -7.81 14.03 12.12
N VAL A 284 -7.99 14.78 13.22
CA VAL A 284 -9.11 14.56 14.16
C VAL A 284 -10.45 14.64 13.43
N LEU A 285 -10.66 15.67 12.61
CA LEU A 285 -11.89 15.84 11.83
C LEU A 285 -12.10 14.76 10.79
N GLU A 286 -11.05 14.41 10.04
CA GLU A 286 -11.11 13.34 9.03
C GLU A 286 -11.53 12.01 9.67
N GLN A 287 -10.97 11.67 10.84
CA GLN A 287 -11.34 10.47 11.59
C GLN A 287 -12.79 10.51 12.07
N LEU A 288 -13.25 11.64 12.60
CA LEU A 288 -14.63 11.79 13.07
C LEU A 288 -15.65 11.65 11.93
N LEU A 289 -15.34 12.24 10.77
CA LEU A 289 -16.19 12.22 9.59
C LEU A 289 -16.21 10.84 8.92
N ALA A 290 -15.05 10.19 8.79
CA ALA A 290 -14.95 8.85 8.21
C ALA A 290 -15.76 7.81 8.99
N LYS A 291 -15.91 8.00 10.31
CA LYS A 291 -16.63 7.09 11.20
C LYS A 291 -18.15 7.28 11.22
N LYS A 292 -18.69 8.28 10.52
CA LYS A 292 -20.14 8.56 10.47
C LYS A 292 -20.80 8.64 11.85
N TYR A 293 -20.06 9.11 12.86
CA TYR A 293 -20.63 9.40 14.19
C TYR A 293 -21.87 10.29 14.05
N LEU A 294 -21.89 11.13 13.02
CA LEU A 294 -23.03 11.95 12.62
C LEU A 294 -23.68 11.41 11.33
N GLU A 295 -25.01 11.31 11.34
CA GLU A 295 -25.80 10.96 10.14
C GLU A 295 -25.85 12.15 9.17
N LYS A 296 -25.89 13.36 9.72
CA LYS A 296 -25.69 14.62 9.01
C LYS A 296 -24.57 15.40 9.69
N VAL A 297 -23.50 15.63 8.96
CA VAL A 297 -22.37 16.42 9.45
C VAL A 297 -22.84 17.88 9.63
N PRO A 298 -22.53 18.53 10.76
CA PRO A 298 -22.73 19.96 10.94
C PRO A 298 -22.16 20.74 9.76
N SER A 299 -22.94 21.68 9.21
CA SER A 299 -22.48 22.50 8.09
C SER A 299 -21.16 23.19 8.41
N ASP A 300 -20.94 23.62 9.66
CA ASP A 300 -19.68 24.28 10.03
C ASP A 300 -18.51 23.30 10.07
N LEU A 301 -18.70 22.05 10.53
CA LEU A 301 -17.64 21.03 10.51
C LEU A 301 -17.37 20.54 9.09
N GLU A 302 -18.41 20.43 8.27
CA GLU A 302 -18.31 20.10 6.86
C GLU A 302 -17.61 21.23 6.08
N GLU A 303 -17.96 22.49 6.35
CA GLU A 303 -17.27 23.66 5.83
C GLU A 303 -15.81 23.67 6.28
N PHE A 304 -15.53 23.40 7.56
CA PHE A 304 -14.18 23.33 8.09
C PHE A 304 -13.34 22.22 7.43
N HIS A 305 -13.92 21.05 7.23
CA HIS A 305 -13.25 19.93 6.56
C HIS A 305 -13.10 20.14 5.05
N ASN A 306 -14.12 20.66 4.37
CA ASN A 306 -14.06 21.01 2.95
C ASN A 306 -13.03 22.12 2.72
N PHE A 307 -12.95 23.06 3.66
CA PHE A 307 -11.93 24.08 3.69
C PHE A 307 -10.55 23.45 3.81
N PHE A 308 -10.29 22.55 4.78
CA PHE A 308 -9.01 21.82 4.87
C PHE A 308 -8.61 21.08 3.58
N ARG A 309 -9.57 20.56 2.82
CA ARG A 309 -9.31 19.92 1.52
C ARG A 309 -8.85 20.90 0.44
N ALA A 310 -9.21 22.18 0.55
CA ALA A 310 -8.87 23.23 -0.41
C ALA A 310 -7.61 24.04 -0.04
N LEU A 311 -7.05 23.84 1.15
CA LEU A 311 -6.06 24.73 1.77
C LEU A 311 -4.66 24.83 1.12
N ASN A 312 -4.36 24.05 0.08
CA ASN A 312 -2.98 23.90 -0.40
C ASN A 312 -2.24 25.24 -0.63
N TYR A 313 -2.95 26.29 -1.07
CA TYR A 313 -2.33 27.58 -1.39
C TYR A 313 -2.70 28.73 -0.45
N ASP A 314 -3.60 28.50 0.52
CA ASP A 314 -4.00 29.52 1.48
C ASP A 314 -2.94 29.70 2.58
N TRP A 315 -2.74 30.95 3.01
CA TRP A 315 -1.76 31.28 4.04
C TRP A 315 -2.23 30.82 5.41
N ILE A 316 -1.35 30.17 6.16
CA ILE A 316 -1.68 29.65 7.49
C ILE A 316 -2.15 30.75 8.43
N SER A 317 -1.56 31.97 8.36
CA SER A 317 -2.00 33.11 9.17
C SER A 317 -3.44 33.56 8.85
N ASP A 318 -3.78 33.60 7.56
CA ASP A 318 -5.08 34.08 7.11
C ASP A 318 -6.15 33.04 7.40
N VAL A 319 -5.78 31.77 7.27
CA VAL A 319 -6.57 30.63 7.70
C VAL A 319 -6.80 30.69 9.20
N GLU A 320 -5.76 30.92 10.00
CA GLU A 320 -5.85 31.05 11.46
C GLU A 320 -6.79 32.19 11.86
N ALA A 321 -6.67 33.36 11.23
CA ALA A 321 -7.55 34.50 11.49
C ALA A 321 -9.01 34.21 11.07
N ARG A 322 -9.22 33.58 9.92
CA ARG A 322 -10.56 33.24 9.41
C ARG A 322 -11.24 32.16 10.26
N MET A 323 -10.44 31.20 10.73
CA MET A 323 -10.90 30.00 11.42
C MET A 323 -10.65 30.04 12.93
N GLU A 324 -10.25 31.18 13.48
CA GLU A 324 -9.90 31.34 14.90
C GLU A 324 -10.97 30.75 15.81
N ARG A 325 -12.24 31.02 15.50
CA ARG A 325 -13.39 30.52 16.26
C ARG A 325 -13.50 29.00 16.22
N GLY A 326 -13.35 28.40 15.04
CA GLY A 326 -13.42 26.94 14.86
C GLY A 326 -12.23 26.24 15.52
N MET A 327 -11.02 26.81 15.37
CA MET A 327 -9.80 26.29 16.00
C MET A 327 -9.90 26.29 17.52
N ARG A 328 -10.34 27.41 18.13
CA ARG A 328 -10.55 27.48 19.58
C ARG A 328 -11.58 26.47 20.06
N LEU A 329 -12.65 26.23 19.30
CA LEU A 329 -13.65 25.21 19.62
C LEU A 329 -13.05 23.79 19.60
N LEU A 330 -12.27 23.46 18.57
CA LEU A 330 -11.60 22.17 18.47
C LEU A 330 -10.61 21.98 19.63
N GLU A 331 -9.82 23.00 19.94
CA GLU A 331 -8.89 23.02 21.08
C GLU A 331 -9.60 22.82 22.42
N CYS A 332 -10.74 23.48 22.63
CA CYS A 332 -11.51 23.38 23.88
C CYS A 332 -11.97 21.96 24.16
N PHE A 333 -12.35 21.22 23.12
CA PHE A 333 -12.92 19.89 23.23
C PHE A 333 -11.95 18.79 22.78
N HIS A 334 -10.65 19.10 22.70
CA HIS A 334 -9.61 18.18 22.25
C HIS A 334 -9.71 16.80 22.92
N ASP A 335 -9.80 16.82 24.25
CA ASP A 335 -9.77 15.61 25.07
C ASP A 335 -10.98 14.74 24.76
N GLU A 336 -12.15 15.36 24.57
CA GLU A 336 -13.40 14.71 24.21
C GLU A 336 -13.34 14.05 22.83
N TRP A 337 -12.84 14.79 21.83
CA TRP A 337 -12.63 14.26 20.48
C TRP A 337 -11.65 13.08 20.50
N GLN A 338 -10.57 13.20 21.27
CA GLN A 338 -9.58 12.12 21.38
C GLN A 338 -10.18 10.89 22.06
N VAL A 339 -10.97 11.06 23.13
CA VAL A 339 -11.68 9.94 23.78
C VAL A 339 -12.66 9.27 22.82
N MET A 340 -13.35 10.02 21.95
CA MET A 340 -14.18 9.43 20.89
C MET A 340 -13.37 8.59 19.91
N ILE A 341 -12.23 9.11 19.49
CA ILE A 341 -11.33 8.43 18.56
C ILE A 341 -10.72 7.18 19.22
N ASP A 342 -10.34 7.24 20.48
CA ASP A 342 -9.71 6.13 21.19
C ASP A 342 -10.70 4.99 21.47
N ARG A 343 -11.98 5.33 21.67
CA ARG A 343 -13.06 4.34 21.86
C ARG A 343 -13.63 3.80 20.55
N LYS A 344 -13.00 4.10 19.41
CA LYS A 344 -13.43 3.67 18.07
C LYS A 344 -13.64 2.17 17.91
N ASP A 345 -12.96 1.34 18.70
CA ASP A 345 -13.03 -0.12 18.59
C ASP A 345 -13.95 -0.75 19.66
N THR A 346 -14.54 0.07 20.54
CA THR A 346 -15.46 -0.41 21.58
C THR A 346 -16.88 -0.50 21.03
N GLN A 347 -17.29 -1.69 20.60
CA GLN A 347 -18.65 -1.94 20.08
C GLN A 347 -19.75 -1.41 21.01
N THR A 348 -19.57 -1.56 22.33
CA THR A 348 -20.51 -1.05 23.35
C THR A 348 -20.69 0.46 23.29
N PHE A 349 -19.61 1.23 23.05
CA PHE A 349 -19.69 2.67 22.91
C PHE A 349 -20.47 3.06 21.65
N HIS A 350 -20.24 2.37 20.53
CA HIS A 350 -20.98 2.60 19.28
C HIS A 350 -22.47 2.28 19.41
N THR A 351 -22.84 1.15 20.04
CA THR A 351 -24.26 0.82 20.25
C THR A 351 -24.96 1.86 21.13
N MET A 352 -24.32 2.33 22.21
CA MET A 352 -24.86 3.41 23.03
C MET A 352 -24.95 4.72 22.23
N TRP A 353 -23.92 5.02 21.44
CA TRP A 353 -23.87 6.19 20.58
C TRP A 353 -25.05 6.21 19.61
N ASP A 354 -25.24 5.15 18.84
CA ASP A 354 -26.32 5.05 17.85
C ASP A 354 -27.71 5.11 18.49
N PHE A 355 -27.90 4.49 19.67
CA PHE A 355 -29.15 4.57 20.42
C PHE A 355 -29.48 6.00 20.87
N TYR A 356 -28.52 6.72 21.45
CA TYR A 356 -28.75 8.08 21.96
C TYR A 356 -28.72 9.16 20.87
N LYS A 357 -28.06 8.89 19.74
CA LYS A 357 -28.03 9.75 18.55
C LYS A 357 -29.44 10.04 18.03
N GLY A 358 -30.34 9.06 18.05
CA GLY A 358 -31.75 9.25 17.67
C GLY A 358 -32.54 10.16 18.62
N GLN A 359 -32.16 10.22 19.90
CA GLN A 359 -32.84 11.08 20.89
C GLN A 359 -32.44 12.56 20.78
N PHE A 360 -31.32 12.84 20.12
CA PHE A 360 -30.71 14.18 20.10
C PHE A 360 -31.48 15.23 19.30
N GLN A 361 -32.39 14.79 18.42
CA GLN A 361 -33.24 15.70 17.64
C GLN A 361 -34.30 16.41 18.50
N THR A 362 -34.46 16.06 19.79
CA THR A 362 -35.58 16.56 20.62
C THR A 362 -35.20 17.49 21.77
N LEU A 363 -33.93 17.92 21.93
CA LEU A 363 -33.41 18.80 23.01
C LEU A 363 -33.67 18.32 24.46
N GLN A 364 -34.39 17.21 24.67
CA GLN A 364 -34.72 16.68 25.99
C GLN A 364 -33.47 16.29 26.81
N CYS A 365 -32.34 16.05 26.14
CA CYS A 365 -31.04 15.75 26.75
C CYS A 365 -30.37 16.95 27.47
N LEU A 366 -30.87 18.17 27.29
CA LEU A 366 -30.33 19.39 27.92
C LEU A 366 -30.83 19.62 29.35
N LYS A 367 -31.90 18.94 29.77
CA LYS A 367 -32.41 19.05 31.15
C LYS A 367 -31.39 18.45 32.11
N ILE A 368 -30.71 19.32 32.84
CA ILE A 368 -29.84 18.93 33.94
C ILE A 368 -30.74 18.55 35.12
N GLN A 369 -30.75 17.27 35.52
CA GLN A 369 -31.33 16.86 36.81
C GLN A 369 -30.31 17.16 37.91
N PHE A 370 -30.35 18.36 38.48
CA PHE A 370 -29.64 18.68 39.72
C PHE A 370 -30.66 18.81 40.86
N GLN A 371 -30.32 18.35 42.06
CA GLN A 371 -31.05 18.71 43.27
C GLN A 371 -30.59 20.12 43.69
N PRO A 372 -31.44 21.15 43.61
CA PRO A 372 -31.05 22.49 44.00
C PRO A 372 -31.31 22.68 45.49
N ASP A 373 -30.28 23.08 46.22
CA ASP A 373 -30.51 24.04 47.29
C ASP A 373 -31.05 25.30 46.58
N GLN A 374 -32.34 25.56 46.70
CA GLN A 374 -33.04 26.64 46.00
C GLN A 374 -32.51 28.00 46.44
N VAL A 375 -31.51 28.51 45.75
CA VAL A 375 -31.12 29.92 45.83
C VAL A 375 -31.94 30.67 44.79
N ASP A 376 -32.88 31.48 45.26
CA ASP A 376 -33.67 32.36 44.39
C ASP A 376 -32.76 33.36 43.67
N LEU A 377 -33.04 33.61 42.39
CA LEU A 377 -32.37 34.67 41.65
C LEU A 377 -32.83 36.01 42.20
N ASN A 378 -31.86 36.89 42.45
CA ASN A 378 -32.15 38.30 42.70
C ASN A 378 -32.89 38.89 41.48
N PRO A 379 -33.96 39.71 41.67
CA PRO A 379 -34.70 40.37 40.58
C PRO A 379 -33.84 41.16 39.57
N GLU A 380 -32.75 41.77 40.03
CA GLU A 380 -31.78 42.45 39.18
C GLU A 380 -31.05 41.46 38.26
N LEU A 381 -30.66 40.30 38.79
CA LEU A 381 -30.02 39.24 38.02
C LEU A 381 -31.00 38.61 37.01
N GLU A 382 -32.25 38.38 37.40
CA GLU A 382 -33.29 37.93 36.46
C GLU A 382 -33.51 38.92 35.32
N THR A 383 -33.50 40.22 35.63
CA THR A 383 -33.66 41.29 34.64
C THR A 383 -32.48 41.30 33.66
N GLN A 384 -31.25 41.14 34.17
CA GLN A 384 -30.06 41.08 33.32
C GLN A 384 -30.02 39.79 32.49
N LEU A 385 -30.38 38.63 33.06
CA LEU A 385 -30.48 37.38 32.32
C LEU A 385 -31.58 37.44 31.25
N SER A 386 -32.72 38.05 31.56
CA SER A 386 -33.79 38.28 30.57
C SER A 386 -33.30 39.18 29.42
N ARG A 387 -32.52 40.22 29.75
CA ARG A 387 -31.89 41.10 28.77
C ARG A 387 -30.85 40.36 27.92
N PHE A 388 -30.02 39.52 28.55
CA PHE A 388 -29.07 38.65 27.88
C PHE A 388 -29.79 37.73 26.89
N VAL A 389 -30.80 37.00 27.34
CA VAL A 389 -31.57 36.05 26.51
C VAL A 389 -32.28 36.76 25.34
N LYS A 390 -32.77 37.98 25.56
CA LYS A 390 -33.46 38.75 24.52
C LYS A 390 -32.52 39.39 23.49
N ARG A 391 -31.31 39.80 23.90
CA ARG A 391 -30.38 40.57 23.05
C ARG A 391 -29.25 39.76 22.44
N THR A 392 -29.01 38.56 22.95
CA THR A 392 -27.96 37.66 22.46
C THR A 392 -28.57 36.69 21.46
N SER A 393 -27.83 36.37 20.40
CA SER A 393 -28.32 35.38 19.42
C SER A 393 -28.57 34.03 20.10
N LYS A 394 -29.59 33.31 19.63
CA LYS A 394 -29.93 31.97 20.15
C LYS A 394 -28.70 31.04 20.13
N GLN A 395 -27.92 31.12 19.04
CA GLN A 395 -26.66 30.43 18.89
C GLN A 395 -25.70 30.74 20.04
N ASN A 396 -25.38 32.01 20.28
CA ASN A 396 -24.40 32.41 21.29
C ASN A 396 -24.86 32.03 22.71
N ILE A 397 -26.14 32.18 23.03
CA ILE A 397 -26.72 31.73 24.31
C ILE A 397 -26.46 30.23 24.50
N ARG A 398 -26.74 29.42 23.47
CA ARG A 398 -26.52 27.97 23.52
C ARG A 398 -25.05 27.61 23.75
N ARG A 399 -24.12 28.26 23.03
CA ARG A 399 -22.67 28.04 23.21
C ARG A 399 -22.25 28.34 24.66
N ILE A 400 -22.67 29.49 25.17
CA ILE A 400 -22.40 29.95 26.55
C ILE A 400 -22.85 28.91 27.57
N MET A 401 -24.05 28.40 27.39
CA MET A 401 -24.64 27.41 28.29
C MET A 401 -23.92 26.06 28.23
N THR A 402 -23.56 25.56 27.05
CA THR A 402 -22.84 24.29 26.89
C THR A 402 -21.43 24.35 27.50
N ALA A 403 -20.64 25.40 27.21
CA ALA A 403 -19.29 25.53 27.78
C ALA A 403 -19.33 25.69 29.30
N TRP A 404 -20.34 26.39 29.81
CA TRP A 404 -20.52 26.55 31.24
C TRP A 404 -20.86 25.23 31.93
N ARG A 405 -21.75 24.42 31.33
CA ARG A 405 -22.05 23.05 31.79
C ARG A 405 -20.79 22.18 31.76
N HIS A 406 -19.99 22.26 30.71
CA HIS A 406 -18.72 21.55 30.59
C HIS A 406 -17.75 21.92 31.72
N LEU A 407 -17.49 23.22 31.93
CA LEU A 407 -16.64 23.72 33.02
C LEU A 407 -17.13 23.27 34.40
N ALA A 408 -18.45 23.34 34.63
CA ALA A 408 -19.07 22.89 35.88
C ALA A 408 -18.78 21.41 36.16
N LYS A 409 -18.85 20.56 35.13
CA LYS A 409 -18.53 19.12 35.25
C LYS A 409 -17.03 18.88 35.47
N LYS A 410 -16.16 19.49 34.64
CA LYS A 410 -14.69 19.30 34.69
C LYS A 410 -14.11 19.75 36.03
N ALA A 411 -14.69 20.78 36.64
CA ALA A 411 -14.25 21.29 37.93
C ALA A 411 -14.52 20.30 39.09
N LYS A 412 -15.44 19.32 38.99
CA LYS A 412 -15.90 18.46 40.11
C LYS A 412 -16.25 19.19 41.43
N PHE A 413 -16.31 20.52 41.41
CA PHE A 413 -16.43 21.38 42.58
C PHE A 413 -17.42 22.50 42.29
N MET A 414 -18.68 22.32 42.68
CA MET A 414 -19.52 23.46 43.05
C MET A 414 -19.45 23.77 44.56
N HIS A 415 -18.75 22.94 45.35
CA HIS A 415 -18.57 23.15 46.80
C HIS A 415 -17.30 23.93 47.17
N ILE A 416 -16.34 24.10 46.25
CA ILE A 416 -15.20 25.00 46.45
C ILE A 416 -15.51 26.28 45.70
N GLN A 417 -15.55 27.41 46.40
CA GLN A 417 -15.58 28.75 45.82
C GLN A 417 -14.22 29.01 45.16
N PRO A 418 -14.09 28.96 43.83
CA PRO A 418 -12.85 29.36 43.18
C PRO A 418 -12.70 30.86 43.37
N THR A 419 -11.50 31.30 43.75
CA THR A 419 -11.17 32.74 43.89
C THR A 419 -11.23 33.48 42.55
N THR A 420 -11.28 32.75 41.43
CA THR A 420 -11.33 33.30 40.07
C THR A 420 -12.77 33.35 39.56
N SER A 421 -13.20 34.50 39.01
CA SER A 421 -14.55 34.63 38.45
C SER A 421 -14.72 33.68 37.25
N ILE A 422 -15.93 33.13 37.09
CA ILE A 422 -16.28 32.26 35.96
C ILE A 422 -15.98 32.95 34.62
N ILE A 423 -16.12 34.28 34.60
CA ILE A 423 -15.86 35.12 33.44
C ILE A 423 -14.41 35.02 33.00
N SER A 424 -13.45 35.06 33.92
CA SER A 424 -12.03 34.90 33.56
C SER A 424 -11.74 33.52 32.93
N LEU A 425 -12.45 32.48 33.37
CA LEU A 425 -12.32 31.13 32.80
C LEU A 425 -13.02 31.02 31.43
N LEU A 426 -14.19 31.64 31.29
CA LEU A 426 -14.98 31.67 30.06
C LEU A 426 -14.33 32.51 28.96
N GLN A 427 -13.83 33.71 29.29
CA GLN A 427 -13.15 34.62 28.36
C GLN A 427 -11.80 34.08 27.89
N ASN A 428 -11.06 33.36 28.75
CA ASN A 428 -9.75 32.83 28.37
C ASN A 428 -9.83 31.49 27.63
N LYS A 429 -10.95 30.77 27.71
CA LYS A 429 -11.08 29.44 27.08
C LYS A 429 -12.18 29.34 26.01
N TYR A 430 -13.39 29.82 26.26
CA TYR A 430 -14.57 29.39 25.48
C TYR A 430 -15.25 30.47 24.63
N PHE A 431 -15.09 31.77 24.96
CA PHE A 431 -15.84 32.86 24.31
C PHE A 431 -15.00 34.07 23.95
N PHE A 432 -15.46 34.79 22.93
CA PHE A 432 -14.95 36.12 22.58
C PHE A 432 -15.62 37.22 23.43
N LEU A 433 -14.96 38.37 23.57
CA LEU A 433 -15.42 39.48 24.42
C LEU A 433 -16.79 40.03 24.00
N ASP A 434 -17.08 40.03 22.70
CA ASP A 434 -18.34 40.49 22.10
C ASP A 434 -19.50 39.52 22.36
N GLU A 435 -19.24 38.21 22.42
CA GLU A 435 -20.25 37.19 22.73
C GLU A 435 -20.80 37.32 24.17
N LEU A 436 -20.03 37.94 25.07
CA LEU A 436 -20.38 38.17 26.47
C LEU A 436 -20.86 39.61 26.77
N ALA A 437 -21.10 40.43 25.75
CA ALA A 437 -21.42 41.86 25.93
C ALA A 437 -22.68 42.13 26.77
N TYR A 438 -23.67 41.23 26.72
CA TYR A 438 -24.90 41.32 27.52
C TYR A 438 -24.93 40.35 28.70
N PHE A 439 -23.86 39.58 28.88
CA PHE A 439 -23.77 38.62 29.98
C PHE A 439 -23.62 39.38 31.31
N PRO A 440 -24.32 39.00 32.39
CA PRO A 440 -24.28 39.70 33.68
C PRO A 440 -22.95 39.49 34.42
N GLN A 441 -21.91 40.20 33.97
CA GLN A 441 -20.53 40.02 34.40
C GLN A 441 -20.29 40.31 35.91
N GLY A 442 -21.10 41.16 36.54
CA GLY A 442 -20.92 41.51 37.96
C GLY A 442 -21.43 40.48 38.97
N PHE A 443 -22.24 39.51 38.54
CA PHE A 443 -23.08 38.70 39.45
C PHE A 443 -22.79 37.18 39.39
N PHE A 444 -21.94 36.75 38.47
CA PHE A 444 -21.74 35.34 38.15
C PHE A 444 -20.65 34.66 38.99
N PHE A 445 -21.04 34.34 40.23
CA PHE A 445 -20.33 33.41 41.11
C PHE A 445 -20.97 32.02 41.03
N TRP A 446 -20.18 30.96 41.29
CA TRP A 446 -20.64 29.55 41.21
C TRP A 446 -21.97 29.28 41.93
N LYS A 447 -22.24 29.97 43.05
CA LYS A 447 -23.48 29.85 43.83
C LYS A 447 -24.78 30.19 43.09
N TYR A 448 -24.75 31.04 42.06
CA TYR A 448 -25.95 31.42 41.30
C TYR A 448 -26.07 30.69 39.96
N CYS A 449 -25.09 29.83 39.64
CA CYS A 449 -24.92 29.30 38.31
C CYS A 449 -26.03 28.36 37.88
N VAL A 450 -26.45 27.47 38.78
CA VAL A 450 -27.52 26.51 38.50
C VAL A 450 -28.85 27.22 38.32
N ALA A 451 -29.18 28.18 39.19
CA ALA A 451 -30.42 28.95 39.10
C ALA A 451 -30.46 29.80 37.82
N ALA A 452 -29.36 30.50 37.52
CA ALA A 452 -29.24 31.30 36.30
C ALA A 452 -29.26 30.43 35.04
N TYR A 453 -28.64 29.24 35.07
CA TYR A 453 -28.68 28.28 33.96
C TYR A 453 -30.12 27.83 33.68
N ASN A 454 -30.85 27.40 34.72
CA ASN A 454 -32.23 26.94 34.59
C ASN A 454 -33.16 28.06 34.11
N PHE A 455 -32.94 29.30 34.57
CA PHE A 455 -33.69 30.47 34.13
C PHE A 455 -33.44 30.79 32.65
N VAL A 456 -32.19 30.78 32.21
CA VAL A 456 -31.85 30.99 30.80
C VAL A 456 -32.46 29.89 29.93
N LEU A 457 -32.39 28.62 30.37
CA LEU A 457 -32.93 27.48 29.65
C LEU A 457 -34.47 27.56 29.51
N SER A 458 -35.18 27.92 30.58
CA SER A 458 -36.66 28.04 30.54
C SER A 458 -37.11 29.16 29.60
N ARG A 459 -36.44 30.31 29.65
CA ARG A 459 -36.72 31.43 28.73
C ARG A 459 -36.30 31.14 27.29
N PHE A 460 -35.26 30.34 27.10
CA PHE A 460 -34.83 29.89 25.79
C PHE A 460 -35.85 28.93 25.16
N ASP A 461 -36.40 27.98 25.92
CA ASP A 461 -37.47 27.08 25.47
C ASP A 461 -38.73 27.84 25.06
N GLU A 462 -39.09 28.91 25.80
CA GLU A 462 -40.19 29.81 25.43
C GLU A 462 -39.93 30.51 24.09
N LEU A 463 -38.71 30.99 23.85
CA LEU A 463 -38.31 31.63 22.58
C LEU A 463 -38.16 30.65 21.42
N TYR A 464 -37.91 29.37 21.69
CA TYR A 464 -37.83 28.32 20.69
C TYR A 464 -39.22 27.98 20.15
N LYS A 465 -40.23 27.93 21.02
CA LYS A 465 -41.62 27.65 20.66
C LYS A 465 -42.31 28.75 19.86
N MET A 466 -41.78 29.97 19.86
CA MET A 466 -42.44 31.13 19.25
C MET A 466 -42.01 31.47 17.81
N ASN A 467 -40.92 30.91 17.28
CA ASN A 467 -40.43 31.25 15.93
C ASN A 467 -40.06 29.98 15.15
N ASP A 468 -41.01 29.48 14.34
CA ASP A 468 -40.80 28.39 13.39
C ASP A 468 -41.19 28.89 11.98
N ALA A 469 -40.22 29.47 11.27
CA ALA A 469 -40.27 29.67 9.81
C ALA A 469 -38.91 30.10 9.22
N ASP A 470 -38.21 31.08 9.82
CA ASP A 470 -37.07 31.74 9.13
C ASP A 470 -35.73 31.71 9.89
N SER A 471 -35.60 30.93 10.96
CA SER A 471 -34.32 30.81 11.69
C SER A 471 -33.38 29.87 10.93
N THR A 472 -32.50 30.45 10.11
CA THR A 472 -31.32 29.80 9.53
C THR A 472 -30.65 28.87 10.54
N SER A 473 -30.50 27.62 10.09
CA SER A 473 -29.78 26.47 10.68
C SER A 473 -29.04 26.73 12.01
N PRO A 474 -29.41 26.08 13.13
CA PRO A 474 -28.58 26.09 14.33
C PRO A 474 -27.19 25.52 14.02
N THR A 475 -26.14 26.08 14.62
CA THR A 475 -24.77 25.58 14.46
C THR A 475 -24.59 24.26 15.20
N VAL A 476 -24.68 23.18 14.44
CA VAL A 476 -24.80 21.77 14.88
C VAL A 476 -23.52 21.25 15.58
N THR A 477 -22.41 21.99 15.52
CA THR A 477 -21.10 21.61 16.08
C THR A 477 -21.10 21.52 17.62
N ILE A 478 -21.90 22.33 18.30
CA ILE A 478 -21.96 22.39 19.78
C ILE A 478 -22.93 21.34 20.34
N ASP A 479 -23.96 21.01 19.56
CA ASP A 479 -24.89 19.92 19.88
C ASP A 479 -24.12 18.60 19.97
N PHE A 480 -23.15 18.38 19.08
CA PHE A 480 -22.34 17.17 19.02
C PHE A 480 -21.50 16.90 20.28
N ILE A 481 -20.76 17.89 20.77
CA ILE A 481 -19.92 17.73 21.98
C ILE A 481 -20.80 17.45 23.19
N GLU A 482 -21.95 18.10 23.27
CA GLU A 482 -22.90 17.88 24.36
C GLU A 482 -23.51 16.46 24.33
N VAL A 483 -23.75 15.90 23.14
CA VAL A 483 -24.06 14.47 22.96
C VAL A 483 -22.96 13.64 23.58
N PHE A 484 -21.74 13.91 23.14
CA PHE A 484 -20.61 13.10 23.49
C PHE A 484 -20.36 13.10 24.98
N GLU A 485 -20.39 14.25 25.64
CA GLU A 485 -20.18 14.28 27.08
C GLU A 485 -21.25 13.52 27.86
N ASN A 486 -22.52 13.62 27.45
CA ASN A 486 -23.62 12.92 28.14
C ASN A 486 -23.50 11.41 27.93
N ILE A 487 -23.18 10.97 26.72
CA ILE A 487 -22.94 9.55 26.41
C ILE A 487 -21.67 9.06 27.11
N ASN A 488 -20.61 9.85 27.12
CA ASN A 488 -19.37 9.55 27.83
C ASN A 488 -19.64 9.41 29.32
N LEU A 489 -20.39 10.33 29.94
CA LEU A 489 -20.76 10.25 31.35
C LEU A 489 -21.63 9.02 31.63
N LYS A 490 -22.65 8.74 30.82
CA LYS A 490 -23.48 7.53 30.99
C LYS A 490 -22.68 6.26 30.79
N TRP A 491 -21.75 6.25 29.85
CA TRP A 491 -20.83 5.15 29.63
C TRP A 491 -19.88 5.00 30.82
N GLU A 492 -19.34 6.10 31.35
CA GLU A 492 -18.50 6.14 32.56
C GLU A 492 -19.26 5.73 33.82
N GLU A 493 -20.54 6.09 33.96
CA GLU A 493 -21.41 5.73 35.08
C GLU A 493 -21.78 4.25 35.01
N LYS A 494 -22.16 3.76 33.82
CA LYS A 494 -22.35 2.33 33.59
C LYS A 494 -21.07 1.56 33.85
N THR A 495 -19.90 2.02 33.39
CA THR A 495 -18.61 1.34 33.63
C THR A 495 -18.10 1.47 35.08
N LYS A 496 -18.39 2.55 35.81
CA LYS A 496 -18.04 2.71 37.23
C LYS A 496 -18.93 1.90 38.18
N VAL A 497 -20.22 1.73 37.85
CA VAL A 497 -21.10 0.77 38.54
C VAL A 497 -20.70 -0.67 38.14
N PHE A 498 -20.08 -0.86 36.97
CA PHE A 498 -19.58 -2.12 36.44
C PHE A 498 -18.07 -2.35 36.68
N ASN A 499 -17.67 -2.56 37.93
CA ASN A 499 -16.48 -3.40 38.20
C ASN A 499 -16.65 -4.87 37.70
N GLY A 500 -17.83 -5.21 37.15
CA GLY A 500 -18.11 -6.45 36.41
C GLY A 500 -17.74 -6.43 34.92
N ASN A 501 -17.15 -5.37 34.37
CA ASN A 501 -16.93 -5.28 32.91
C ASN A 501 -15.93 -6.32 32.37
N LYS A 502 -14.94 -6.77 33.16
CA LYS A 502 -14.11 -7.93 32.79
C LYS A 502 -14.94 -9.20 32.61
N ALA A 503 -15.98 -9.39 33.43
CA ALA A 503 -16.80 -10.60 33.37
C ALA A 503 -17.77 -10.56 32.19
N LEU A 504 -18.41 -9.42 31.92
CA LEU A 504 -19.30 -9.28 30.76
C LEU A 504 -18.53 -9.31 29.43
N GLU A 505 -17.39 -8.61 29.34
CA GLU A 505 -16.52 -8.69 28.15
C GLU A 505 -15.97 -10.11 27.98
N ALA A 506 -15.58 -10.79 29.06
CA ALA A 506 -15.18 -12.19 28.99
C ALA A 506 -16.32 -13.11 28.52
N GLU A 507 -17.55 -12.90 28.98
CA GLU A 507 -18.72 -13.70 28.53
C GLU A 507 -19.09 -13.40 27.07
N ILE A 508 -18.98 -12.15 26.61
CA ILE A 508 -19.17 -11.79 25.19
C ILE A 508 -18.06 -12.40 24.32
N THR A 509 -16.79 -12.27 24.75
CA THR A 509 -15.65 -12.87 24.05
C THR A 509 -15.79 -14.39 24.00
N LYS A 510 -16.23 -15.02 25.09
CA LYS A 510 -16.50 -16.46 25.14
C LYS A 510 -17.65 -16.86 24.21
N LEU A 511 -18.73 -16.08 24.16
CA LEU A 511 -19.84 -16.31 23.23
C LEU A 511 -19.40 -16.17 21.77
N GLN A 512 -18.54 -15.20 21.46
CA GLN A 512 -17.94 -15.04 20.13
C GLN A 512 -17.06 -16.23 19.75
N GLN A 513 -16.20 -16.67 20.67
CA GLN A 513 -15.37 -17.87 20.46
C GLN A 513 -16.24 -19.10 20.21
N LEU A 514 -17.29 -19.32 21.01
CA LEU A 514 -18.25 -20.40 20.79
C LEU A 514 -18.90 -20.27 19.41
N GLN A 515 -19.42 -19.10 19.05
CA GLN A 515 -20.04 -18.86 17.76
C GLN A 515 -19.10 -19.22 16.60
N ASP A 516 -17.84 -18.80 16.65
CA ASP A 516 -16.86 -19.10 15.60
C ASP A 516 -16.57 -20.59 15.49
N ILE A 517 -16.38 -21.28 16.62
CA ILE A 517 -16.17 -22.73 16.68
C ILE A 517 -17.35 -23.49 16.04
N TRP A 518 -18.59 -23.17 16.45
CA TRP A 518 -19.79 -23.81 15.94
C TRP A 518 -20.08 -23.44 14.47
N ARG A 519 -19.68 -22.24 14.03
CA ARG A 519 -19.76 -21.82 12.62
C ARG A 519 -18.80 -22.64 11.73
N GLN A 520 -17.61 -22.98 12.23
CA GLN A 520 -16.69 -23.86 11.51
C GLN A 520 -17.22 -25.29 11.41
N LEU A 521 -17.84 -25.82 12.47
CA LEU A 521 -18.56 -27.10 12.40
C LEU A 521 -19.61 -27.06 11.29
N LYS A 522 -20.47 -26.03 11.29
CA LYS A 522 -21.51 -25.85 10.27
C LYS A 522 -20.94 -25.93 8.85
N ARG A 523 -19.93 -25.11 8.55
CA ARG A 523 -19.31 -25.05 7.22
C ARG A 523 -18.63 -26.35 6.83
N GLY A 524 -17.94 -27.00 7.76
CA GLY A 524 -17.27 -28.28 7.51
C GLY A 524 -18.25 -29.38 7.13
N VAL A 525 -19.33 -29.53 7.92
CA VAL A 525 -20.39 -30.51 7.65
C VAL A 525 -21.09 -30.22 6.32
N GLU A 526 -21.48 -28.97 6.06
CA GLU A 526 -22.13 -28.58 4.80
C GLU A 526 -21.23 -28.86 3.58
N THR A 527 -19.92 -28.65 3.71
CA THR A 527 -18.93 -28.95 2.65
C THR A 527 -18.89 -30.44 2.33
N ILE A 528 -18.83 -31.30 3.35
CA ILE A 528 -18.87 -32.77 3.17
C ILE A 528 -20.23 -33.20 2.59
N GLN A 529 -21.34 -32.70 3.14
CA GLN A 529 -22.70 -33.01 2.70
C GLN A 529 -22.91 -32.65 1.23
N LYS A 530 -22.38 -31.52 0.75
CA LYS A 530 -22.49 -31.05 -0.63
C LYS A 530 -22.00 -32.06 -1.68
N TYR A 531 -20.99 -32.85 -1.33
CA TYR A 531 -20.38 -33.85 -2.23
C TYR A 531 -20.77 -35.29 -1.92
N HIS A 532 -21.47 -35.53 -0.82
CA HIS A 532 -21.99 -36.85 -0.48
C HIS A 532 -23.01 -37.36 -1.51
N LYS A 533 -22.94 -38.66 -1.86
CA LYS A 533 -23.79 -39.27 -2.90
C LYS A 533 -25.29 -39.22 -2.55
N GLY A 534 -25.63 -39.30 -1.27
CA GLY A 534 -27.00 -39.25 -0.73
C GLY A 534 -27.48 -37.86 -0.30
N LYS A 535 -26.81 -36.76 -0.67
CA LYS A 535 -27.07 -35.42 -0.13
C LYS A 535 -28.52 -34.92 -0.18
N ARG A 536 -29.32 -35.39 -1.14
CA ARG A 536 -30.73 -35.01 -1.28
C ARG A 536 -31.64 -35.71 -0.27
N ASP A 537 -31.16 -36.81 0.30
CA ASP A 537 -31.90 -37.68 1.20
C ASP A 537 -31.53 -37.42 2.68
N ILE A 538 -30.52 -36.58 2.93
CA ILE A 538 -30.09 -36.18 4.27
C ILE A 538 -30.96 -35.01 4.72
N SER A 539 -31.81 -35.25 5.70
CA SER A 539 -32.68 -34.24 6.32
C SER A 539 -32.05 -33.55 7.52
N ASP A 540 -32.56 -32.40 7.96
CA ASP A 540 -32.04 -31.74 9.16
C ASP A 540 -32.56 -32.39 10.46
N GLY A 541 -31.63 -33.00 11.19
CA GLY A 541 -31.88 -33.59 12.49
C GLY A 541 -32.27 -32.55 13.55
N ASN A 542 -32.76 -33.03 14.69
CA ASN A 542 -33.19 -32.14 15.77
C ASN A 542 -31.99 -31.46 16.44
N ALA A 543 -30.84 -32.14 16.57
CA ALA A 543 -29.65 -31.56 17.17
C ALA A 543 -29.02 -30.50 16.25
N TRP A 544 -29.00 -30.74 14.94
CA TRP A 544 -28.53 -29.77 13.95
C TRP A 544 -29.36 -28.49 13.96
N ARG A 545 -30.70 -28.61 14.00
CA ARG A 545 -31.59 -27.44 14.13
C ARG A 545 -31.34 -26.65 15.42
N ALA A 546 -30.91 -27.29 16.50
CA ALA A 546 -30.50 -26.61 17.73
C ALA A 546 -29.21 -25.79 17.53
N VAL A 547 -28.22 -26.33 16.79
CA VAL A 547 -27.00 -25.60 16.39
C VAL A 547 -27.34 -24.38 15.55
N GLU A 548 -28.22 -24.53 14.55
CA GLU A 548 -28.64 -23.39 13.70
C GLU A 548 -29.37 -22.31 14.50
N LYS A 549 -30.22 -22.72 15.45
CA LYS A 549 -30.91 -21.79 16.35
C LYS A 549 -29.93 -21.06 17.27
N ALA A 550 -28.94 -21.76 17.84
CA ALA A 550 -27.92 -21.16 18.71
C ALA A 550 -27.05 -20.15 17.96
N LEU A 551 -26.62 -20.50 16.74
CA LEU A 551 -25.89 -19.59 15.84
C LEU A 551 -26.71 -18.33 15.56
N LYS A 552 -27.95 -18.49 15.08
CA LYS A 552 -28.84 -17.35 14.77
C LYS A 552 -29.06 -16.44 15.99
N MET A 553 -29.36 -17.02 17.15
CA MET A 553 -29.58 -16.28 18.39
C MET A 553 -28.34 -15.47 18.79
N SER A 554 -27.15 -16.08 18.74
CA SER A 554 -25.91 -15.37 19.04
C SER A 554 -25.57 -14.29 18.03
N GLU A 555 -25.89 -14.47 16.74
CA GLU A 555 -25.72 -13.43 15.71
C GLU A 555 -26.64 -12.23 15.94
N GLU A 556 -27.91 -12.48 16.28
CA GLU A 556 -28.88 -11.43 16.57
C GLU A 556 -28.53 -10.67 17.87
N LEU A 557 -28.04 -11.38 18.90
CA LEU A 557 -27.56 -10.78 20.16
C LEU A 557 -26.31 -9.93 19.94
N LEU A 558 -25.29 -10.45 19.24
CA LEU A 558 -24.06 -9.72 18.95
C LEU A 558 -24.29 -8.52 18.01
N ALA A 559 -25.32 -8.57 17.17
CA ALA A 559 -25.76 -7.45 16.33
C ALA A 559 -26.65 -6.43 17.06
N GLY A 560 -26.98 -6.66 18.35
CA GLY A 560 -27.83 -5.77 19.15
C GLY A 560 -29.30 -5.72 18.68
N LYS A 561 -29.76 -6.74 17.94
CA LYS A 561 -31.10 -6.77 17.33
C LYS A 561 -32.18 -7.30 18.27
N ILE A 562 -31.81 -8.02 19.33
CA ILE A 562 -32.74 -8.60 20.30
C ILE A 562 -32.17 -8.43 21.71
N GLU A 563 -33.04 -8.13 22.68
CA GLU A 563 -32.76 -8.20 24.11
C GLU A 563 -32.84 -9.67 24.60
N VAL A 564 -31.95 -10.53 24.12
CA VAL A 564 -31.74 -11.88 24.69
C VAL A 564 -30.64 -11.80 25.73
N GLU A 565 -30.80 -12.45 26.88
CA GLU A 565 -29.74 -12.53 27.89
C GLU A 565 -28.59 -13.41 27.38
N ILE A 566 -27.33 -12.99 27.59
CA ILE A 566 -26.12 -13.76 27.18
C ILE A 566 -26.15 -15.19 27.75
N GLU A 567 -26.76 -15.37 28.93
CA GLU A 567 -26.95 -16.67 29.56
C GLU A 567 -27.82 -17.62 28.71
N GLU A 568 -28.87 -17.11 28.06
CA GLU A 568 -29.71 -17.92 27.18
C GLU A 568 -28.95 -18.40 25.93
N ALA A 569 -28.16 -17.52 25.33
CA ALA A 569 -27.32 -17.87 24.18
C ALA A 569 -26.22 -18.89 24.54
N ASN A 570 -25.57 -18.71 25.70
CA ASN A 570 -24.61 -19.67 26.24
C ASN A 570 -25.26 -21.03 26.54
N ASN A 571 -26.46 -21.04 27.11
CA ASN A 571 -27.21 -22.27 27.38
C ASN A 571 -27.61 -23.00 26.10
N ALA A 572 -27.90 -22.29 25.00
CA ALA A 572 -28.15 -22.91 23.70
C ALA A 572 -26.93 -23.68 23.18
N TYR A 573 -25.72 -23.12 23.30
CA TYR A 573 -24.49 -23.83 22.93
C TYR A 573 -24.16 -24.99 23.87
N LYS A 574 -24.51 -24.88 25.16
CA LYS A 574 -24.37 -26.00 26.12
C LYS A 574 -25.22 -27.20 25.68
N GLN A 575 -26.46 -26.98 25.26
CA GLN A 575 -27.31 -28.05 24.70
C GLN A 575 -26.72 -28.67 23.43
N CYS A 576 -26.09 -27.87 22.57
CA CYS A 576 -25.38 -28.39 21.39
C CYS A 576 -24.18 -29.27 21.79
N THR A 577 -23.44 -28.84 22.82
CA THR A 577 -22.28 -29.56 23.37
C THR A 577 -22.68 -30.91 23.97
N GLU A 578 -23.85 -31.01 24.59
CA GLU A 578 -24.39 -32.28 25.10
C GLU A 578 -24.67 -33.30 23.98
N GLN A 579 -24.92 -32.84 22.74
CA GLN A 579 -25.24 -33.70 21.60
C GLN A 579 -24.03 -34.09 20.75
N PHE A 580 -23.09 -33.16 20.55
CA PHE A 580 -21.93 -33.34 19.66
C PHE A 580 -20.58 -33.37 20.39
N GLY A 581 -20.57 -33.20 21.72
CA GLY A 581 -19.37 -33.14 22.53
C GLY A 581 -18.66 -31.77 22.42
N ASP A 582 -17.46 -31.71 23.00
CA ASP A 582 -16.59 -30.54 22.89
C ASP A 582 -15.93 -30.51 21.51
N ILE A 583 -16.44 -29.63 20.64
CA ILE A 583 -15.99 -29.52 19.26
C ILE A 583 -14.77 -28.62 19.08
N ALA A 584 -14.30 -27.92 20.13
CA ALA A 584 -13.19 -26.98 20.03
C ALA A 584 -11.90 -27.65 19.54
N LYS A 585 -11.69 -28.92 19.90
CA LYS A 585 -10.53 -29.72 19.47
C LYS A 585 -10.52 -30.07 17.97
N TYR A 586 -11.64 -29.92 17.26
CA TYR A 586 -11.73 -30.27 15.83
C TYR A 586 -11.68 -29.07 14.88
N VAL A 587 -11.66 -27.85 15.41
CA VAL A 587 -11.77 -26.60 14.63
C VAL A 587 -10.76 -26.54 13.49
N HIS A 588 -9.50 -26.87 13.79
CA HIS A 588 -8.42 -26.85 12.81
C HIS A 588 -8.69 -27.78 11.62
N ILE A 589 -9.19 -28.99 11.87
CA ILE A 589 -9.50 -29.96 10.80
C ILE A 589 -10.72 -29.52 10.00
N LEU A 590 -11.76 -28.99 10.66
CA LEU A 590 -12.94 -28.44 10.00
C LEU A 590 -12.55 -27.28 9.08
N GLU A 591 -11.62 -26.43 9.50
CA GLU A 591 -11.06 -25.36 8.66
C GLU A 591 -10.28 -25.88 7.46
N LEU A 592 -9.49 -26.94 7.62
CA LEU A 592 -8.80 -27.59 6.50
C LEU A 592 -9.78 -28.14 5.46
N ILE A 593 -10.86 -28.78 5.91
CA ILE A 593 -11.93 -29.27 5.02
C ILE A 593 -12.52 -28.12 4.20
N VAL A 594 -12.87 -27.01 4.85
CA VAL A 594 -13.47 -25.84 4.19
C VAL A 594 -12.47 -25.16 3.24
N ARG A 595 -11.22 -24.96 3.68
CA ARG A 595 -10.17 -24.31 2.89
C ARG A 595 -9.82 -25.10 1.63
N HIS A 596 -9.87 -26.43 1.71
CA HIS A 596 -9.52 -27.35 0.63
C HIS A 596 -10.75 -28.03 0.01
N GLU A 597 -11.88 -27.33 -0.06
CA GLU A 597 -13.14 -27.83 -0.64
C GLU A 597 -12.96 -28.51 -2.01
N ARG A 598 -12.12 -27.95 -2.90
CA ARG A 598 -11.86 -28.56 -4.22
C ARG A 598 -11.19 -29.93 -4.11
N ASN A 599 -10.26 -30.11 -3.17
CA ASN A 599 -9.59 -31.39 -2.97
C ASN A 599 -10.56 -32.41 -2.36
N ILE A 600 -11.39 -31.98 -1.41
CA ILE A 600 -12.48 -32.80 -0.84
C ILE A 600 -13.43 -33.28 -1.95
N LYS A 601 -13.82 -32.39 -2.87
CA LYS A 601 -14.63 -32.75 -4.04
C LYS A 601 -13.94 -33.83 -4.88
N GLU A 602 -12.66 -33.70 -5.18
CA GLU A 602 -11.92 -34.69 -5.98
C GLU A 602 -11.86 -36.05 -5.26
N ILE A 603 -11.58 -36.09 -3.95
CA ILE A 603 -11.59 -37.34 -3.16
C ILE A 603 -12.97 -37.99 -3.20
N ALA A 604 -14.04 -37.19 -3.10
CA ALA A 604 -15.40 -37.69 -3.08
C ALA A 604 -15.92 -38.17 -4.45
N THR A 605 -15.42 -37.62 -5.56
CA THR A 605 -16.06 -37.79 -6.88
C THR A 605 -15.16 -38.34 -7.98
N ASN A 606 -13.84 -38.24 -7.85
CA ASN A 606 -12.92 -38.70 -8.89
C ASN A 606 -12.79 -40.23 -8.87
N HIS A 607 -12.78 -40.86 -10.05
CA HIS A 607 -12.67 -42.32 -10.17
C HIS A 607 -11.37 -42.86 -9.55
N VAL A 608 -10.28 -42.09 -9.60
CA VAL A 608 -8.99 -42.48 -9.00
C VAL A 608 -9.10 -42.72 -7.49
N PHE A 609 -9.92 -41.95 -6.77
CA PHE A 609 -10.07 -42.07 -5.32
C PHE A 609 -11.25 -42.98 -4.92
N THR A 610 -12.32 -43.00 -5.72
CA THR A 610 -13.55 -43.73 -5.40
C THR A 610 -13.53 -45.20 -5.79
N ASN A 611 -12.69 -45.60 -6.76
CA ASN A 611 -12.49 -46.99 -7.15
C ASN A 611 -11.23 -47.55 -6.47
N ASN A 612 -11.39 -48.54 -5.59
CA ASN A 612 -10.28 -49.14 -4.85
C ASN A 612 -9.15 -49.65 -5.77
N THR A 613 -9.49 -50.30 -6.89
CA THR A 613 -8.50 -50.84 -7.83
C THR A 613 -7.73 -49.73 -8.55
N SER A 614 -8.40 -48.66 -8.96
CA SER A 614 -7.71 -47.50 -9.55
C SER A 614 -6.87 -46.74 -8.54
N PHE A 615 -7.32 -46.67 -7.29
CA PHE A 615 -6.57 -46.03 -6.21
C PHE A 615 -5.28 -46.80 -5.88
N GLU A 616 -5.37 -48.12 -5.71
CA GLU A 616 -4.21 -49.00 -5.47
C GLU A 616 -3.20 -48.93 -6.62
N TYR A 617 -3.68 -48.96 -7.85
CA TYR A 617 -2.84 -48.77 -9.04
C TYR A 617 -2.15 -47.40 -9.04
N GLY A 618 -2.89 -46.34 -8.75
CA GLY A 618 -2.34 -44.98 -8.64
C GLY A 618 -1.30 -44.83 -7.53
N LEU A 619 -1.51 -45.48 -6.37
CA LEU A 619 -0.51 -45.50 -5.30
C LEU A 619 0.77 -46.23 -5.72
N GLN A 620 0.65 -47.33 -6.48
CA GLN A 620 1.81 -48.03 -7.03
C GLN A 620 2.58 -47.14 -8.02
N LEU A 621 1.89 -46.39 -8.90
CA LEU A 621 2.54 -45.42 -9.78
C LEU A 621 3.28 -44.32 -9.01
N LEU A 622 2.69 -43.79 -7.94
CA LEU A 622 3.37 -42.81 -7.08
C LEU A 622 4.60 -43.40 -6.39
N LYS A 623 4.57 -44.69 -6.04
CA LYS A 623 5.70 -45.42 -5.46
C LYS A 623 6.82 -45.67 -6.46
N ASP A 624 6.52 -45.72 -7.75
CA ASP A 624 7.51 -45.92 -8.80
C ASP A 624 8.03 -44.58 -9.38
N CYS A 625 7.51 -43.45 -8.88
CA CYS A 625 7.90 -42.09 -9.28
C CYS A 625 9.11 -41.59 -8.47
N ASP A 626 10.13 -41.04 -9.13
CA ASP A 626 11.32 -40.46 -8.48
C ASP A 626 11.04 -39.17 -7.66
N ASN A 627 9.78 -38.74 -7.53
CA ASN A 627 9.42 -37.54 -6.79
C ASN A 627 9.26 -37.85 -5.28
N GLU A 628 10.26 -37.44 -4.50
CA GLU A 628 10.29 -37.63 -3.05
C GLU A 628 9.04 -37.05 -2.33
N LYS A 629 8.43 -35.99 -2.86
CA LYS A 629 7.20 -35.43 -2.29
C LYS A 629 6.02 -36.40 -2.44
N PHE A 630 5.89 -37.08 -3.58
CA PHE A 630 4.82 -38.07 -3.79
C PHE A 630 5.04 -39.33 -2.96
N HIS A 631 6.28 -39.77 -2.81
CA HIS A 631 6.61 -40.89 -1.92
C HIS A 631 6.15 -40.64 -0.47
N ARG A 632 6.40 -39.44 0.06
CA ARG A 632 5.97 -39.06 1.41
C ARG A 632 4.45 -38.95 1.58
N LEU A 633 3.69 -38.88 0.48
CA LEU A 633 2.22 -38.79 0.52
C LEU A 633 1.51 -40.13 0.48
N ILE A 634 2.18 -41.23 0.11
CA ILE A 634 1.52 -42.53 -0.12
C ILE A 634 0.75 -42.97 1.14
N GLU A 635 1.41 -42.93 2.29
CA GLU A 635 0.81 -43.32 3.57
C GLU A 635 -0.30 -42.35 4.02
N PRO A 636 -0.10 -41.02 4.06
CA PRO A 636 -1.17 -40.06 4.31
C PRO A 636 -2.39 -40.23 3.40
N LEU A 637 -2.19 -40.36 2.08
CA LEU A 637 -3.27 -40.51 1.11
C LEU A 637 -4.04 -41.81 1.31
N CYS A 638 -3.34 -42.90 1.62
CA CYS A 638 -3.96 -44.19 1.90
C CYS A 638 -4.89 -44.09 3.11
N ILE A 639 -4.37 -43.55 4.22
CA ILE A 639 -5.12 -43.34 5.46
C ILE A 639 -6.34 -42.44 5.22
N ILE A 640 -6.13 -41.26 4.60
CA ILE A 640 -7.20 -40.29 4.38
C ILE A 640 -8.27 -40.85 3.45
N ASN A 641 -7.89 -41.39 2.29
CA ASN A 641 -8.87 -41.89 1.34
C ASN A 641 -9.65 -43.08 1.91
N GLN A 642 -8.97 -44.06 2.53
CA GLN A 642 -9.63 -45.23 3.07
C GLN A 642 -10.68 -44.86 4.12
N THR A 643 -10.29 -44.10 5.15
CA THR A 643 -11.20 -43.78 6.26
C THR A 643 -12.33 -42.85 5.82
N MET A 644 -12.09 -41.88 4.92
CA MET A 644 -13.18 -41.06 4.36
C MET A 644 -14.14 -41.89 3.49
N GLN A 645 -13.63 -42.82 2.68
CA GLN A 645 -14.48 -43.69 1.87
C GLN A 645 -15.35 -44.59 2.75
N GLU A 646 -14.78 -45.21 3.78
CA GLU A 646 -15.48 -46.13 4.68
C GLU A 646 -16.51 -45.42 5.56
N LYS A 647 -16.11 -44.34 6.24
CA LYS A 647 -16.95 -43.69 7.24
C LYS A 647 -17.90 -42.64 6.67
N ILE A 648 -17.55 -42.02 5.54
CA ILE A 648 -18.33 -40.91 4.97
C ILE A 648 -18.92 -41.28 3.62
N TRP A 649 -18.09 -41.56 2.60
CA TRP A 649 -18.58 -41.58 1.21
C TRP A 649 -19.39 -42.82 0.82
N LYS A 650 -19.10 -43.98 1.41
CA LYS A 650 -19.85 -45.22 1.20
C LYS A 650 -20.98 -45.40 2.21
N ALA A 651 -20.96 -44.65 3.31
CA ALA A 651 -21.98 -44.66 4.34
C ALA A 651 -23.29 -44.02 3.84
N ARG A 652 -24.40 -44.31 4.53
CA ARG A 652 -25.69 -43.65 4.32
C ARG A 652 -26.10 -42.98 5.61
N PHE A 653 -26.51 -41.73 5.51
CA PHE A 653 -26.96 -40.93 6.64
C PHE A 653 -28.43 -40.57 6.43
N LYS A 654 -29.24 -40.73 7.48
CA LYS A 654 -30.65 -40.35 7.47
C LYS A 654 -30.83 -38.85 7.66
N ASP A 655 -29.96 -38.25 8.48
CA ASP A 655 -30.01 -36.84 8.81
C ASP A 655 -28.61 -36.25 9.06
N THR A 656 -28.56 -34.93 9.15
CA THR A 656 -27.34 -34.16 9.35
C THR A 656 -26.70 -34.44 10.73
N ASP A 657 -27.47 -34.95 11.71
CA ASP A 657 -26.93 -35.31 13.03
C ASP A 657 -26.02 -36.54 12.92
N GLU A 658 -26.48 -37.58 12.21
CA GLU A 658 -25.68 -38.78 11.93
C GLU A 658 -24.42 -38.46 11.13
N LEU A 659 -24.52 -37.62 10.10
CA LEU A 659 -23.36 -37.18 9.30
C LEU A 659 -22.36 -36.41 10.16
N THR A 660 -22.84 -35.48 11.00
CA THR A 660 -21.98 -34.68 11.88
C THR A 660 -21.21 -35.59 12.84
N LYS A 661 -21.88 -36.55 13.48
CA LYS A 661 -21.22 -37.52 14.37
C LYS A 661 -20.17 -38.36 13.64
N ALA A 662 -20.46 -38.84 12.44
CA ALA A 662 -19.51 -39.60 11.65
C ALA A 662 -18.25 -38.78 11.27
N ILE A 663 -18.38 -37.48 11.01
CA ILE A 663 -17.25 -36.59 10.76
C ILE A 663 -16.40 -36.42 12.04
N LEU A 664 -17.02 -36.23 13.20
CA LEU A 664 -16.31 -36.07 14.46
C LEU A 664 -15.61 -37.38 14.91
N GLU A 665 -16.27 -38.53 14.74
CA GLU A 665 -15.70 -39.86 14.99
C GLU A 665 -14.56 -40.21 14.03
N LEU A 666 -14.63 -39.76 12.77
CA LEU A 666 -13.55 -39.92 11.81
C LEU A 666 -12.27 -39.23 12.30
N ILE A 667 -12.41 -38.09 12.97
CA ILE A 667 -11.28 -37.35 13.52
C ILE A 667 -10.74 -37.99 14.80
N ASP A 668 -11.62 -38.45 15.70
CA ASP A 668 -11.19 -39.01 17.00
C ASP A 668 -10.51 -40.38 16.88
N ASP A 669 -10.94 -41.23 15.94
CA ASP A 669 -10.41 -42.58 15.81
C ASP A 669 -8.99 -42.64 15.23
N ASN A 670 -8.45 -41.51 14.75
CA ASN A 670 -7.14 -41.45 14.12
C ASN A 670 -6.32 -40.26 14.64
N LYS A 671 -5.44 -40.54 15.60
CA LYS A 671 -4.61 -39.55 16.32
C LYS A 671 -3.66 -38.73 15.43
N GLU A 672 -3.42 -39.16 14.18
CA GLU A 672 -2.58 -38.43 13.22
C GLU A 672 -3.36 -37.99 11.97
N TRP A 673 -4.69 -38.00 12.05
CA TRP A 673 -5.56 -37.61 10.95
C TRP A 673 -5.31 -36.19 10.48
N ASP A 674 -5.10 -35.26 11.41
CA ASP A 674 -4.77 -33.86 11.15
C ASP A 674 -3.52 -33.74 10.27
N LYS A 675 -2.41 -34.34 10.69
CA LYS A 675 -1.12 -34.30 9.98
C LYS A 675 -1.21 -34.96 8.61
N ASN A 676 -1.92 -36.08 8.52
CA ASN A 676 -2.10 -36.79 7.26
C ASN A 676 -2.94 -35.97 6.28
N MET A 677 -3.99 -35.29 6.77
CA MET A 677 -4.85 -34.45 5.96
C MET A 677 -4.13 -33.20 5.46
N GLU A 678 -3.33 -32.56 6.32
CA GLU A 678 -2.46 -31.44 5.93
C GLU A 678 -1.47 -31.84 4.85
N ALA A 679 -0.73 -32.93 5.07
CA ALA A 679 0.25 -33.43 4.11
C ALA A 679 -0.38 -33.67 2.74
N CYS A 680 -1.58 -34.27 2.71
CA CYS A 680 -2.31 -34.46 1.46
C CYS A 680 -2.61 -33.12 0.78
N PHE A 681 -3.14 -32.14 1.51
CA PHE A 681 -3.62 -30.87 0.95
C PHE A 681 -2.54 -29.84 0.61
N GLU A 682 -1.29 -30.03 1.05
CA GLU A 682 -0.14 -29.23 0.62
C GLU A 682 0.25 -29.45 -0.85
N VAL A 683 -0.21 -30.56 -1.45
CA VAL A 683 0.19 -30.96 -2.80
C VAL A 683 -0.85 -30.55 -3.83
N ASN A 684 -0.39 -30.24 -5.05
CA ASN A 684 -1.27 -29.90 -6.15
C ASN A 684 -2.06 -31.16 -6.59
N PHE A 685 -3.31 -31.25 -6.14
CA PHE A 685 -4.21 -32.39 -6.44
C PHE A 685 -4.39 -32.65 -7.93
N HIS A 686 -4.33 -31.62 -8.79
CA HIS A 686 -4.42 -31.82 -10.23
C HIS A 686 -3.21 -32.61 -10.77
N VAL A 687 -2.01 -32.27 -10.29
CA VAL A 687 -0.78 -33.00 -10.66
C VAL A 687 -0.78 -34.41 -10.04
N LEU A 688 -1.23 -34.52 -8.79
CA LEU A 688 -1.37 -35.80 -8.11
C LEU A 688 -2.32 -36.75 -8.86
N ILE A 689 -3.53 -36.30 -9.18
CA ILE A 689 -4.53 -37.07 -9.91
C ILE A 689 -3.99 -37.47 -11.29
N ARG A 690 -3.32 -36.55 -12.01
CA ARG A 690 -2.71 -36.88 -13.30
C ARG A 690 -1.62 -37.96 -13.18
N SER A 691 -0.90 -38.00 -12.06
CA SER A 691 0.16 -38.98 -11.81
C SER A 691 -0.40 -40.33 -11.33
N MET A 692 -1.57 -40.33 -10.67
CA MET A 692 -2.26 -41.54 -10.22
C MET A 692 -3.21 -42.13 -11.26
N ALA A 693 -3.69 -41.31 -12.18
CA ALA A 693 -4.52 -41.77 -13.28
C ALA A 693 -3.65 -42.63 -14.21
N PRO A 694 -4.18 -43.73 -14.75
CA PRO A 694 -3.61 -44.30 -15.95
C PRO A 694 -3.72 -43.23 -17.04
N SER A 695 -2.67 -42.43 -17.25
CA SER A 695 -2.44 -41.87 -18.58
C SER A 695 -2.56 -43.03 -19.55
N ASP A 696 -3.12 -42.86 -20.75
CA ASP A 696 -3.12 -43.91 -21.77
C ASP A 696 -1.72 -44.53 -21.83
N GLU A 697 -1.53 -45.67 -21.17
CA GLU A 697 -0.21 -46.22 -20.92
C GLU A 697 0.39 -46.59 -22.28
N ALA A 698 -0.50 -46.98 -23.20
CA ALA A 698 -0.24 -47.13 -24.62
C ALA A 698 0.30 -45.85 -25.30
N VAL A 699 -0.21 -44.65 -24.96
CA VAL A 699 0.28 -43.37 -25.50
C VAL A 699 1.65 -43.03 -24.90
N VAL A 700 1.83 -43.18 -23.59
CA VAL A 700 3.13 -42.91 -22.94
C VAL A 700 4.21 -43.89 -23.42
N ILE A 701 3.88 -45.18 -23.57
CA ILE A 701 4.79 -46.20 -24.11
C ILE A 701 5.10 -45.91 -25.59
N LYS A 702 4.10 -45.48 -26.37
CA LYS A 702 4.30 -45.10 -27.78
C LYS A 702 5.22 -43.88 -27.89
N GLU A 703 4.93 -42.80 -27.16
CA GLU A 703 5.75 -41.58 -27.14
C GLU A 703 7.17 -41.87 -26.62
N PHE A 704 7.31 -42.74 -25.61
CA PHE A 704 8.62 -43.21 -25.15
C PHE A 704 9.39 -43.92 -26.25
N GLY A 705 8.73 -44.82 -26.98
CA GLY A 705 9.33 -45.51 -28.12
C GLY A 705 9.74 -44.55 -29.24
N GLU A 706 8.96 -43.51 -29.50
CA GLU A 706 9.28 -42.44 -30.45
C GLU A 706 10.53 -41.65 -30.01
N PHE A 707 10.61 -41.20 -28.76
CA PHE A 707 11.78 -40.49 -28.23
C PHE A 707 13.03 -41.39 -28.12
N GLU A 708 12.88 -42.68 -27.81
CA GLU A 708 14.01 -43.62 -27.80
C GLU A 708 14.56 -43.84 -29.22
N LYS A 709 13.69 -43.96 -30.22
CA LYS A 709 14.10 -44.05 -31.64
C LYS A 709 14.78 -42.77 -32.10
N ALA A 710 14.17 -41.61 -31.81
CA ALA A 710 14.75 -40.32 -32.13
C ALA A 710 16.12 -40.12 -31.47
N ASN A 711 16.32 -40.58 -30.24
CA ASN A 711 17.62 -40.50 -29.57
C ASN A 711 18.71 -41.34 -30.26
N ARG A 712 18.34 -42.39 -31.01
CA ARG A 712 19.31 -43.24 -31.74
C ARG A 712 19.60 -42.76 -33.15
N GLN A 713 18.61 -42.20 -33.84
CA GLN A 713 18.67 -41.96 -35.29
C GLN A 713 18.00 -40.65 -35.75
N GLY A 714 17.56 -39.82 -34.81
CA GLY A 714 16.86 -38.58 -35.13
C GLY A 714 17.79 -37.42 -35.46
N ASN A 715 17.21 -36.41 -36.09
CA ASN A 715 17.86 -35.15 -36.42
C ASN A 715 17.00 -33.98 -35.93
N TRP A 716 17.61 -33.09 -35.16
CA TRP A 716 17.06 -31.77 -34.89
C TRP A 716 17.23 -30.90 -36.12
N VAL A 717 16.12 -30.41 -36.66
CA VAL A 717 16.10 -29.51 -37.81
C VAL A 717 15.62 -28.14 -37.35
N LEU A 718 16.55 -27.18 -37.43
CA LEU A 718 16.27 -25.76 -37.23
C LEU A 718 16.18 -25.12 -38.62
N SER A 719 14.95 -24.87 -39.06
CA SER A 719 14.61 -24.38 -40.39
C SER A 719 15.38 -23.13 -40.80
N ASP A 720 15.52 -22.91 -42.11
CA ASP A 720 16.11 -21.70 -42.64
C ASP A 720 15.22 -20.46 -42.46
N TYR A 721 15.86 -19.29 -42.57
CA TYR A 721 15.21 -17.99 -42.45
C TYR A 721 14.03 -17.81 -43.42
N ASN A 722 14.15 -18.31 -44.65
CA ASN A 722 13.11 -18.12 -45.66
C ASN A 722 11.86 -18.95 -45.36
N SER A 723 12.05 -20.18 -44.88
CA SER A 723 11.01 -21.10 -44.43
C SER A 723 10.29 -20.56 -43.19
N ILE A 724 11.00 -19.87 -42.30
CA ILE A 724 10.42 -19.24 -41.11
C ILE A 724 9.71 -17.93 -41.44
N ARG A 725 10.25 -17.13 -42.36
CA ARG A 725 9.64 -15.87 -42.79
C ARG A 725 8.30 -16.09 -43.51
N THR A 726 8.18 -17.18 -44.25
CA THR A 726 6.94 -17.53 -44.95
C THR A 726 5.87 -18.15 -44.04
N SER A 727 6.24 -18.70 -42.88
CA SER A 727 5.33 -19.36 -41.93
C SER A 727 4.81 -18.46 -40.79
N ARG A 728 5.40 -17.27 -40.58
CA ARG A 728 5.10 -16.26 -39.53
C ARG A 728 3.66 -15.74 -39.41
N SER A 729 2.68 -16.32 -40.11
CA SER A 729 1.25 -16.06 -39.88
C SER A 729 0.70 -16.68 -38.59
N ASN A 730 1.42 -17.60 -37.93
CA ASN A 730 1.01 -18.22 -36.67
C ASN A 730 1.86 -17.76 -35.47
N SER A 731 1.24 -17.73 -34.28
CA SER A 731 1.76 -17.12 -33.05
C SER A 731 2.89 -17.88 -32.34
N ASP A 732 3.38 -18.99 -32.90
CA ASP A 732 4.23 -19.91 -32.14
C ASP A 732 5.73 -19.61 -32.30
N LYS A 733 6.37 -19.38 -31.15
CA LYS A 733 7.75 -18.87 -31.03
C LYS A 733 8.83 -19.81 -31.60
N TYR A 734 8.50 -21.08 -31.88
CA TYR A 734 9.44 -22.14 -32.26
C TYR A 734 9.01 -22.96 -33.49
N GLU A 735 8.21 -22.39 -34.40
CA GLU A 735 7.62 -23.09 -35.56
C GLU A 735 8.65 -23.78 -36.48
N GLY A 736 9.87 -23.24 -36.58
CA GLY A 736 10.96 -23.83 -37.37
C GLY A 736 11.83 -24.85 -36.64
N LEU A 737 11.51 -25.25 -35.41
CA LEU A 737 12.23 -26.29 -34.67
C LEU A 737 11.46 -27.62 -34.73
N THR A 738 12.04 -28.60 -35.40
CA THR A 738 11.45 -29.95 -35.52
C THR A 738 12.46 -31.05 -35.23
N LEU A 739 11.96 -32.22 -34.84
CA LEU A 739 12.74 -33.44 -34.63
C LEU A 739 12.27 -34.49 -35.64
N GLU A 740 13.17 -34.91 -36.53
CA GLU A 740 12.87 -35.81 -37.65
C GLU A 740 13.56 -37.17 -37.46
N PHE A 741 12.80 -38.27 -37.57
CA PHE A 741 13.32 -39.64 -37.48
C PHE A 741 12.36 -40.62 -38.18
N GLU A 742 12.89 -41.58 -38.95
CA GLU A 742 12.11 -42.65 -39.61
C GLU A 742 10.84 -42.18 -40.37
N GLY A 743 10.87 -40.99 -40.98
CA GLY A 743 9.71 -40.41 -41.68
C GLY A 743 8.64 -39.79 -40.76
N THR A 744 8.89 -39.76 -39.44
CA THR A 744 8.12 -39.03 -38.45
C THR A 744 8.77 -37.67 -38.19
N GLN A 745 7.95 -36.62 -38.04
CA GLN A 745 8.38 -35.27 -37.69
C GLN A 745 7.58 -34.79 -36.48
N LEU A 746 8.26 -34.42 -35.41
CA LEU A 746 7.66 -33.81 -34.22
C LEU A 746 7.97 -32.33 -34.20
N ASN A 747 6.95 -31.49 -34.07
CA ASN A 747 7.10 -30.05 -33.88
C ASN A 747 7.26 -29.69 -32.40
N CYS A 748 7.69 -28.45 -32.11
CA CYS A 748 7.97 -28.00 -30.75
C CYS A 748 6.80 -28.22 -29.77
N GLU A 749 5.57 -27.89 -30.18
CA GLU A 749 4.38 -28.04 -29.34
C GLU A 749 4.07 -29.51 -29.04
N SER A 750 4.14 -30.38 -30.06
CA SER A 750 3.93 -31.82 -29.90
C SER A 750 4.99 -32.43 -28.99
N MET A 751 6.24 -31.96 -29.09
CA MET A 751 7.32 -32.38 -28.22
C MET A 751 7.10 -31.93 -26.78
N GLU A 752 6.77 -30.66 -26.52
CA GLU A 752 6.50 -30.16 -25.16
C GLU A 752 5.37 -30.94 -24.48
N ASN A 753 4.27 -31.16 -25.20
CA ASN A 753 3.15 -31.96 -24.71
C ASN A 753 3.53 -33.42 -24.40
N SER A 754 4.35 -34.04 -25.25
CA SER A 754 4.82 -35.42 -25.05
C SER A 754 5.82 -35.49 -23.88
N ILE A 755 6.73 -34.53 -23.76
CA ILE A 755 7.71 -34.47 -22.67
C ILE A 755 7.02 -34.31 -21.31
N ASP A 756 5.98 -33.48 -21.22
CA ASP A 756 5.19 -33.32 -20.00
C ASP A 756 4.44 -34.60 -19.60
N ARG A 757 4.01 -35.40 -20.58
CA ARG A 757 3.44 -36.74 -20.33
C ARG A 757 4.52 -37.73 -19.87
N LEU A 758 5.66 -37.77 -20.55
CA LEU A 758 6.76 -38.70 -20.26
C LEU A 758 7.44 -38.43 -18.90
N LYS A 759 7.60 -37.16 -18.49
CA LYS A 759 8.17 -36.79 -17.18
C LYS A 759 7.38 -37.37 -15.99
N LEU A 760 6.09 -37.61 -16.17
CA LEU A 760 5.20 -38.11 -15.12
C LEU A 760 4.94 -39.61 -15.22
N GLY A 761 5.00 -40.20 -16.43
CA GLY A 761 4.61 -41.59 -16.68
C GLY A 761 5.76 -42.60 -16.84
N LEU A 762 7.03 -42.18 -16.85
CA LEU A 762 8.17 -43.08 -17.05
C LEU A 762 8.87 -43.48 -15.75
N THR A 763 9.28 -44.74 -15.68
CA THR A 763 10.19 -45.24 -14.63
C THR A 763 11.57 -44.58 -14.74
N SER A 764 12.31 -44.53 -13.62
CA SER A 764 13.68 -43.98 -13.57
C SER A 764 14.64 -44.59 -14.61
N ALA A 765 14.48 -45.89 -14.91
CA ALA A 765 15.26 -46.60 -15.94
C ALA A 765 14.89 -46.16 -17.36
N GLN A 766 13.62 -45.91 -17.64
CA GLN A 766 13.16 -45.40 -18.93
C GLN A 766 13.57 -43.93 -19.12
N GLN A 767 13.43 -43.09 -18.09
CA GLN A 767 13.86 -41.69 -18.14
C GLN A 767 15.34 -41.56 -18.52
N LYS A 768 16.22 -42.40 -17.94
CA LYS A 768 17.66 -42.43 -18.29
C LYS A 768 17.93 -42.70 -19.77
N LYS A 769 17.08 -43.50 -20.44
CA LYS A 769 17.25 -43.84 -21.87
C LYS A 769 16.96 -42.68 -22.81
N ILE A 770 16.11 -41.74 -22.39
CA ILE A 770 15.73 -40.56 -23.20
C ILE A 770 16.28 -39.24 -22.63
N ALA A 771 16.98 -39.25 -21.50
CA ALA A 771 17.49 -38.04 -20.85
C ALA A 771 18.35 -37.17 -21.78
N ASN A 772 19.16 -37.80 -22.64
CA ASN A 772 20.02 -37.09 -23.59
C ASN A 772 19.19 -36.27 -24.60
N ILE A 773 18.16 -36.87 -25.21
CA ILE A 773 17.33 -36.18 -26.20
C ILE A 773 16.46 -35.09 -25.57
N LEU A 774 16.01 -35.27 -24.32
CA LEU A 774 15.30 -34.22 -23.58
C LEU A 774 16.18 -33.00 -23.30
N LEU A 775 17.45 -33.21 -22.97
CA LEU A 775 18.39 -32.12 -22.73
C LEU A 775 18.80 -31.42 -24.04
N GLN A 776 18.97 -32.19 -25.13
CA GLN A 776 19.18 -31.62 -26.46
C GLN A 776 18.00 -30.77 -26.93
N PHE A 777 16.76 -31.12 -26.59
CA PHE A 777 15.59 -30.34 -26.95
C PHE A 777 15.67 -28.89 -26.41
N GLU A 778 16.01 -28.73 -25.13
CA GLU A 778 16.18 -27.39 -24.53
C GLU A 778 17.34 -26.61 -25.16
N ILE A 779 18.46 -27.29 -25.42
CA ILE A 779 19.60 -26.68 -26.12
C ILE A 779 19.20 -26.22 -27.53
N CYS A 780 18.42 -27.03 -28.26
CA CYS A 780 17.96 -26.69 -29.60
C CYS A 780 16.97 -25.52 -29.59
N LYS A 781 16.14 -25.37 -28.55
CA LYS A 781 15.29 -24.17 -28.36
C LYS A 781 16.12 -22.91 -28.15
N ASP A 782 17.17 -22.98 -27.33
CA ASP A 782 18.07 -21.85 -27.11
C ASP A 782 18.83 -21.49 -28.39
N LEU A 783 19.37 -22.49 -29.10
CA LEU A 783 20.02 -22.29 -30.40
C LEU A 783 19.08 -21.68 -31.43
N TYR A 784 17.85 -22.17 -31.51
CA TYR A 784 16.83 -21.61 -32.39
C TYR A 784 16.53 -20.15 -32.04
N ALA A 785 16.33 -19.83 -30.76
CA ALA A 785 16.09 -18.46 -30.31
C ALA A 785 17.26 -17.52 -30.64
N ILE A 786 18.51 -18.00 -30.50
CA ILE A 786 19.72 -17.23 -30.87
C ILE A 786 19.76 -16.98 -32.38
N ARG A 787 19.47 -17.99 -33.20
CA ARG A 787 19.43 -17.84 -34.68
C ARG A 787 18.33 -16.88 -35.12
N MET A 788 17.16 -16.93 -34.47
CA MET A 788 16.09 -15.98 -34.73
C MET A 788 16.47 -14.55 -34.32
N ASP A 789 17.09 -14.36 -33.16
CA ASP A 789 17.60 -13.04 -32.72
C ASP A 789 18.66 -12.51 -33.68
N TYR A 790 19.54 -13.37 -34.20
CA TYR A 790 20.55 -13.03 -35.20
C TYR A 790 19.92 -12.55 -36.51
N TRP A 791 18.95 -13.29 -37.05
CA TRP A 791 18.29 -12.92 -38.30
C TRP A 791 17.32 -11.74 -38.17
N GLU A 792 16.62 -11.59 -37.04
CA GLU A 792 15.78 -10.42 -36.77
C GLU A 792 16.59 -9.13 -36.68
N LYS A 793 17.85 -9.25 -36.27
CA LYS A 793 18.77 -8.12 -36.23
C LYS A 793 19.34 -7.79 -37.60
N GLY A 794 19.14 -8.67 -38.60
CA GLY A 794 19.43 -8.54 -40.03
C GLY A 794 20.64 -9.34 -40.53
N GLY A 795 21.13 -10.28 -39.71
CA GLY A 795 22.28 -11.12 -40.02
C GLY A 795 22.08 -11.93 -41.30
N VAL A 796 23.03 -11.83 -42.23
CA VAL A 796 22.94 -12.45 -43.57
C VAL A 796 23.65 -13.81 -43.69
N ALA A 797 24.44 -14.20 -42.69
CA ALA A 797 25.13 -15.49 -42.68
C ALA A 797 24.20 -16.64 -42.22
N ASN A 798 24.55 -17.88 -42.58
CA ASN A 798 23.88 -19.10 -42.10
C ASN A 798 22.37 -19.13 -42.36
N GLN A 799 21.92 -18.66 -43.53
CA GLN A 799 20.53 -18.72 -43.97
C GLN A 799 20.06 -20.13 -44.34
N THR A 800 20.87 -21.17 -44.24
CA THR A 800 20.45 -22.57 -44.51
C THR A 800 19.91 -23.23 -43.25
N SER A 801 19.13 -24.31 -43.38
CA SER A 801 18.70 -25.09 -42.23
C SER A 801 19.91 -25.67 -41.49
N LEU A 802 19.82 -25.75 -40.16
CA LEU A 802 20.82 -26.41 -39.31
C LEU A 802 20.26 -27.75 -38.89
N ILE A 803 21.02 -28.81 -39.19
CA ILE A 803 20.66 -30.18 -38.86
C ILE A 803 21.66 -30.68 -37.82
N LEU A 804 21.17 -31.06 -36.65
CA LEU A 804 21.99 -31.64 -35.56
C LEU A 804 21.54 -33.07 -35.30
N GLN A 805 22.46 -34.02 -35.29
CA GLN A 805 22.16 -35.42 -34.99
C GLN A 805 21.83 -35.60 -33.51
N ALA A 806 20.70 -36.24 -33.21
CA ALA A 806 20.23 -36.46 -31.85
C ALA A 806 21.01 -37.56 -31.09
N ASN A 807 21.75 -38.42 -31.81
CA ASN A 807 22.56 -39.47 -31.20
C ASN A 807 23.96 -39.01 -30.77
N VAL A 808 24.30 -37.74 -30.97
CA VAL A 808 25.60 -37.16 -30.61
C VAL A 808 25.56 -36.68 -29.16
N SER A 809 26.65 -36.92 -28.41
CA SER A 809 26.76 -36.41 -27.03
C SER A 809 26.66 -34.89 -27.00
N ILE A 810 26.09 -34.34 -25.94
CA ILE A 810 25.91 -32.89 -25.75
C ILE A 810 27.26 -32.14 -25.82
N ASP A 811 28.34 -32.75 -25.31
CA ASP A 811 29.70 -32.20 -25.38
C ASP A 811 30.19 -31.99 -26.83
N LEU A 812 29.74 -32.86 -27.74
CA LEU A 812 30.09 -32.81 -29.16
C LEU A 812 29.19 -31.84 -29.95
N MET A 813 27.96 -31.58 -29.49
CA MET A 813 27.14 -30.49 -30.04
C MET A 813 27.79 -29.12 -29.82
N GLY A 814 28.39 -28.91 -28.64
CA GLY A 814 29.20 -27.71 -28.34
C GLY A 814 30.44 -27.57 -29.23
N GLY A 815 31.09 -28.69 -29.57
CA GLY A 815 32.26 -28.70 -30.47
C GLY A 815 31.93 -28.42 -31.94
N ASN A 816 30.75 -28.81 -32.42
CA ASN A 816 30.29 -28.47 -33.78
C ASN A 816 29.89 -26.99 -33.92
N LEU A 817 29.50 -26.33 -32.83
CA LEU A 817 29.31 -24.87 -32.79
C LEU A 817 30.64 -24.11 -32.93
N GLY A 818 31.75 -24.65 -32.39
CA GLY A 818 33.10 -24.10 -32.59
C GLY A 818 33.68 -24.31 -34.00
N LYS A 819 33.02 -25.12 -34.84
CA LYS A 819 33.36 -25.29 -36.27
C LYS A 819 32.49 -24.45 -37.20
N MET A 820 31.55 -23.67 -36.64
CA MET A 820 30.83 -22.61 -37.33
C MET A 820 31.57 -21.26 -37.21
N GLU A 821 32.90 -21.31 -37.14
CA GLU A 821 33.83 -20.19 -37.40
C GLU A 821 33.83 -19.77 -38.88
#